data_AF-A0A0H1BDI4-F1
#
_entry.id   AF-A0A0H1BDI4-F1
#
_cell.length_a   1.000
_cell.length_b   1.000
_cell.length_c   1.000
_cell.angle_alpha   90.00
_cell.angle_beta   90.00
_cell.angle_gamma   90.00
#
_symmetry.space_group_name_H-M   'P 1'
#
loop_
_entity.id
_entity.type
_entity.pdbx_description
1 polymer ?
#
loop_
_entity_poly.entity_id
_entity_poly.type
_entity_poly.pdbx_seq_one_letter_code
_entity_poly.pdbx_strand_id
1 'polypeptide(L)'
;MGIPYLTQHLLPHAQTVWLQNIKNHDQNVRTIRSVVVDGPALVYHVYNRLLSWSEVNFNVVDAQPSANEVSIGVMQFLLCLRGLDVRIEKIFFDGALPLSKRPVRFERMEATRLKLQELCRDTAGGFKTPTIRRTALDICPEKIFGRRPLPRRFKPMPEPAFVVPTVIEDLKYRWSPEEVLRCTAGVPELQKVITTCGNGEDNNGNNGSIFAEITEVVPGEADVYCAIAARDSGCAVLTGDSDLLVHDLGAEGSVIFLDSLETGEPPPNDTLPVAGTEPDIASRISIRATQLRPATVAKKLGVPSLPRLAYEVKRDARASFATIIQRAKGNADVVEKSAKYISFLKEYDLGGHEAGTSGSLWTSSNPTAAITDPKLSELYAQYELPAFTAPEEGAHVYLQVLIERHDRRAAWMEGSELRLLAYSLLNLRYAASDKGRRKEAVIEHMRKGRRIAAIPLTLLAEKEVEERLEAFVQQVTAFVSSVYNDDNHDDDDEERGAREPAVLWRAYALYEVLARMGPEERLGTGKLRRFLERGYCGEKLEWDDIHLHAQMKAVLYSLRVLKEVLVAGEEAAKSGVVGGRSVELMGEAGGVLKDLPWMRDCCAQRTGGIGGGYENENENENGGDARRVIEGLISLLNEGEGEMDLIVEGSDVFGGGASACDQSGLGLGNSSTAGAEEAWIVAANLPGSRKRKKGRASSGGAEERAPTVAKNARNMYDILRQVD
;
A
#
# COMPACT_ATOMS: atom_id res chain seq x y z
N MET A 1 -15.26 12.74 7.63
CA MET A 1 -14.98 13.06 6.22
C MET A 1 -16.29 13.49 5.57
N GLY A 2 -16.32 13.78 4.25
CA GLY A 2 -17.55 14.14 3.54
C GLY A 2 -17.97 15.61 3.61
N ILE A 3 -19.27 15.85 3.45
CA ILE A 3 -19.88 17.19 3.43
C ILE A 3 -19.61 17.93 4.77
N PRO A 4 -18.86 19.04 4.74
CA PRO A 4 -18.52 19.79 5.96
C PRO A 4 -19.75 20.21 6.77
N TYR A 5 -19.65 20.10 8.10
CA TYR A 5 -20.70 20.45 9.08
C TYR A 5 -21.99 19.63 9.04
N LEU A 6 -22.18 18.72 8.07
CA LEU A 6 -23.38 17.89 7.98
C LEU A 6 -23.57 17.05 9.24
N THR A 7 -22.54 16.32 9.67
CA THR A 7 -22.59 15.51 10.89
C THR A 7 -22.92 16.34 12.13
N GLN A 8 -22.32 17.53 12.27
CA GLN A 8 -22.58 18.42 13.41
C GLN A 8 -24.06 18.83 13.49
N HIS A 9 -24.69 19.08 12.35
CA HIS A 9 -26.10 19.43 12.27
C HIS A 9 -27.04 18.25 12.50
N LEU A 10 -26.65 17.04 12.10
CA LEU A 10 -27.52 15.86 12.16
C LEU A 10 -27.39 15.06 13.45
N LEU A 11 -26.24 15.08 14.13
CA LEU A 11 -26.01 14.37 15.41
C LEU A 11 -27.08 14.62 16.49
N PRO A 12 -27.65 15.83 16.68
CA PRO A 12 -28.74 16.06 17.63
C PRO A 12 -30.01 15.25 17.34
N HIS A 13 -30.18 14.75 16.12
CA HIS A 13 -31.31 13.93 15.69
C HIS A 13 -31.01 12.42 15.71
N ALA A 14 -29.78 12.05 16.05
CA ALA A 14 -29.34 10.68 16.12
C ALA A 14 -29.91 9.96 17.35
N GLN A 15 -29.89 8.63 17.30
CA GLN A 15 -30.44 7.78 18.34
C GLN A 15 -29.35 6.87 18.89
N THR A 16 -29.32 6.71 20.20
CA THR A 16 -28.48 5.69 20.83
C THR A 16 -29.02 4.30 20.49
N VAL A 17 -28.13 3.41 20.08
CA VAL A 17 -28.41 2.00 19.79
C VAL A 17 -27.34 1.10 20.39
N TRP A 18 -27.66 -0.18 20.54
CA TRP A 18 -26.74 -1.21 20.98
C TRP A 18 -26.48 -2.20 19.84
N LEU A 19 -25.22 -2.61 19.66
CA LEU A 19 -24.84 -3.60 18.67
C LEU A 19 -24.89 -4.97 19.34
N GLN A 20 -26.03 -5.64 19.21
CA GLN A 20 -26.27 -6.95 19.82
C GLN A 20 -27.50 -7.59 19.15
N ASN A 21 -27.48 -8.90 18.96
CA ASN A 21 -28.64 -9.66 18.48
C ASN A 21 -29.22 -10.60 19.55
N ILE A 22 -29.12 -10.22 20.83
CA ILE A 22 -29.81 -10.97 21.89
C ILE A 22 -31.29 -10.55 21.92
N LYS A 23 -32.19 -11.53 22.01
CA LYS A 23 -33.64 -11.33 22.16
C LYS A 23 -33.93 -10.72 23.54
N ASN A 24 -33.69 -9.43 23.69
CA ASN A 24 -34.16 -8.71 24.86
C ASN A 24 -35.69 -8.54 24.78
N HIS A 25 -36.40 -8.95 25.83
CA HIS A 25 -37.87 -8.85 25.94
C HIS A 25 -38.36 -7.39 26.11
N ASP A 26 -37.42 -6.44 26.20
CA ASP A 26 -37.71 -5.03 26.44
C ASP A 26 -37.82 -4.26 25.12
N GLN A 27 -39.04 -3.86 24.75
CA GLN A 27 -39.34 -3.16 23.49
C GLN A 27 -38.71 -1.76 23.37
N ASN A 28 -38.08 -1.27 24.43
CA ASN A 28 -37.51 0.09 24.50
C ASN A 28 -36.03 0.17 24.09
N VAL A 29 -35.30 -0.94 23.99
CA VAL A 29 -33.88 -0.94 23.61
C VAL A 29 -33.74 -1.20 22.10
N ARG A 30 -33.19 -0.23 21.37
CA ARG A 30 -32.95 -0.38 19.92
C ARG A 30 -31.64 -1.11 19.68
N THR A 31 -31.74 -2.28 19.04
CA THR A 31 -30.62 -3.15 18.73
C THR A 31 -30.31 -3.18 17.24
N ILE A 32 -29.03 -3.22 16.89
CA ILE A 32 -28.54 -3.43 15.53
C ILE A 32 -28.09 -4.88 15.39
N ARG A 33 -28.71 -5.59 14.45
CA ARG A 33 -28.51 -7.04 14.23
C ARG A 33 -27.66 -7.36 13.01
N SER A 34 -27.54 -6.41 12.09
CA SER A 34 -26.80 -6.57 10.86
C SER A 34 -26.14 -5.26 10.45
N VAL A 35 -24.90 -5.37 9.97
CA VAL A 35 -24.09 -4.24 9.50
C VAL A 35 -23.39 -4.55 8.18
N VAL A 36 -23.18 -3.51 7.38
CA VAL A 36 -22.19 -3.47 6.31
C VAL A 36 -21.09 -2.50 6.71
N VAL A 37 -19.84 -2.80 6.35
CA VAL A 37 -18.67 -2.07 6.83
C VAL A 37 -17.95 -1.38 5.68
N ASP A 38 -17.76 -0.07 5.83
CA ASP A 38 -16.78 0.70 5.05
C ASP A 38 -15.37 0.37 5.56
N GLY A 39 -14.64 -0.42 4.77
CA GLY A 39 -13.34 -0.98 5.12
C GLY A 39 -12.28 0.08 5.38
N PRO A 40 -12.00 1.01 4.45
CA PRO A 40 -11.03 2.09 4.65
C PRO A 40 -11.30 2.89 5.92
N ALA A 41 -12.55 3.27 6.18
CA ALA A 41 -12.90 4.00 7.39
C ALA A 41 -12.66 3.18 8.66
N LEU A 42 -12.99 1.88 8.66
CA LEU A 42 -12.70 0.99 9.79
C LEU A 42 -11.20 0.90 10.07
N VAL A 43 -10.38 0.72 9.03
CA VAL A 43 -8.92 0.62 9.16
C VAL A 43 -8.34 1.87 9.80
N TYR A 44 -8.69 3.06 9.29
CA TYR A 44 -8.20 4.32 9.86
C TYR A 44 -8.79 4.60 11.24
N HIS A 45 -10.01 4.13 11.53
CA HIS A 45 -10.58 4.22 12.87
C HIS A 45 -9.74 3.43 13.87
N VAL A 46 -9.48 2.15 13.61
CA VAL A 46 -8.66 1.28 14.47
C VAL A 46 -7.25 1.85 14.62
N TYR A 47 -6.63 2.28 13.51
CA TYR A 47 -5.32 2.95 13.56
C TYR A 47 -5.30 4.14 14.53
N ASN A 48 -6.28 5.05 14.42
CA ASN A 48 -6.35 6.22 15.29
C ASN A 48 -6.64 5.86 16.76
N ARG A 49 -7.44 4.82 17.01
CA ARG A 49 -7.68 4.29 18.36
C ARG A 49 -6.37 3.77 18.96
N LEU A 50 -5.68 2.88 18.27
CA LEU A 50 -4.40 2.32 18.73
C LEU A 50 -3.33 3.41 18.94
N LEU A 51 -3.24 4.38 18.02
CA LEU A 51 -2.32 5.52 18.16
C LEU A 51 -2.64 6.38 19.39
N SER A 52 -3.92 6.53 19.76
CA SER A 52 -4.30 7.28 20.96
C SER A 52 -3.81 6.63 22.26
N TRP A 53 -3.61 5.31 22.23
CA TRP A 53 -3.08 4.52 23.35
C TRP A 53 -1.55 4.44 23.39
N SER A 54 -0.88 4.85 22.31
CA SER A 54 0.58 4.89 22.24
C SER A 54 1.18 5.82 23.30
N GLU A 55 2.26 5.39 23.92
CA GLU A 55 2.92 6.16 24.98
C GLU A 55 3.59 7.44 24.41
N VAL A 56 3.52 8.53 25.17
CA VAL A 56 3.97 9.85 24.72
C VAL A 56 5.51 9.98 24.73
N ASN A 57 6.20 9.10 25.46
CA ASN A 57 7.67 8.99 25.51
C ASN A 57 8.27 8.52 24.17
N PHE A 58 7.53 7.72 23.38
CA PHE A 58 7.99 7.24 22.09
C PHE A 58 8.15 8.40 21.11
N ASN A 59 9.08 8.22 20.18
CA ASN A 59 9.22 9.14 19.07
C ASN A 59 7.99 9.05 18.17
N VAL A 60 7.67 10.14 17.50
CA VAL A 60 6.42 10.27 16.73
C VAL A 60 6.35 9.29 15.55
N VAL A 61 7.48 8.82 15.01
CA VAL A 61 7.48 7.86 13.92
C VAL A 61 7.20 6.44 14.43
N ASP A 62 7.88 6.00 15.49
CA ASP A 62 7.68 4.67 16.09
C ASP A 62 6.48 4.57 17.03
N ALA A 63 5.90 5.69 17.44
CA ALA A 63 4.63 5.71 18.17
C ALA A 63 3.46 5.23 17.30
N GLN A 64 3.58 5.30 15.98
CA GLN A 64 2.55 4.86 15.04
C GLN A 64 2.37 3.34 15.11
N PRO A 65 1.11 2.85 15.20
CA PRO A 65 0.83 1.44 15.04
C PRO A 65 1.35 0.90 13.70
N SER A 66 1.92 -0.29 13.70
CA SER A 66 2.30 -0.99 12.47
C SER A 66 1.07 -1.49 11.71
N ALA A 67 1.24 -1.78 10.42
CA ALA A 67 0.15 -2.37 9.62
C ALA A 67 -0.33 -3.72 10.20
N ASN A 68 0.59 -4.53 10.75
CA ASN A 68 0.28 -5.77 11.46
C ASN A 68 -0.58 -5.53 12.71
N GLU A 69 -0.21 -4.56 13.55
CA GLU A 69 -0.97 -4.20 14.76
C GLU A 69 -2.37 -3.69 14.42
N VAL A 70 -2.49 -2.87 13.37
CA VAL A 70 -3.82 -2.42 12.90
C VAL A 70 -4.63 -3.59 12.40
N SER A 71 -4.03 -4.53 11.66
CA SER A 71 -4.70 -5.73 11.17
C SER A 71 -5.24 -6.61 12.31
N ILE A 72 -4.43 -6.85 13.35
CA ILE A 72 -4.88 -7.55 14.57
C ILE A 72 -6.04 -6.79 15.23
N GLY A 73 -5.95 -5.46 15.35
CA GLY A 73 -7.02 -4.64 15.91
C GLY A 73 -8.32 -4.69 15.11
N VAL A 74 -8.24 -4.68 13.77
CA VAL A 74 -9.41 -4.84 12.88
C VAL A 74 -10.03 -6.22 13.04
N MET A 75 -9.21 -7.27 13.09
CA MET A 75 -9.70 -8.63 13.34
C MET A 75 -10.44 -8.73 14.69
N GLN A 76 -9.85 -8.22 15.78
CA GLN A 76 -10.50 -8.23 17.09
C GLN A 76 -11.81 -7.42 17.10
N PHE A 77 -11.85 -6.28 16.39
CA PHE A 77 -13.08 -5.49 16.22
C PHE A 77 -14.19 -6.31 15.56
N LEU A 78 -13.89 -6.99 14.45
CA LEU A 78 -14.87 -7.81 13.72
C LEU A 78 -15.32 -9.03 14.53
N LEU A 79 -14.42 -9.66 15.30
CA LEU A 79 -14.77 -10.74 16.21
C LEU A 79 -15.69 -10.29 17.34
N CYS A 80 -15.50 -9.08 17.88
CA CYS A 80 -16.41 -8.53 18.89
C CYS A 80 -17.83 -8.41 18.32
N LEU A 81 -17.98 -7.94 17.08
CA LEU A 81 -19.29 -7.87 16.43
C LEU A 81 -19.93 -9.25 16.24
N ARG A 82 -19.16 -10.23 15.74
CA ARG A 82 -19.65 -11.62 15.61
C ARG A 82 -20.01 -12.25 16.95
N GLY A 83 -19.22 -12.00 18.00
CA GLY A 83 -19.48 -12.48 19.35
C GLY A 83 -20.75 -11.89 19.97
N LEU A 84 -21.14 -10.68 19.57
CA LEU A 84 -22.42 -10.06 19.95
C LEU A 84 -23.59 -10.49 19.04
N ASP A 85 -23.38 -11.51 18.20
CA ASP A 85 -24.30 -12.04 17.21
C ASP A 85 -24.76 -10.99 16.18
N VAL A 86 -23.93 -9.96 15.95
CA VAL A 86 -24.16 -8.98 14.88
C VAL A 86 -23.65 -9.56 13.57
N ARG A 87 -24.56 -9.76 12.61
CA ARG A 87 -24.21 -10.23 11.27
C ARG A 87 -23.46 -9.15 10.50
N ILE A 88 -22.30 -9.49 9.96
CA ILE A 88 -21.54 -8.63 9.06
C ILE A 88 -21.84 -9.10 7.63
N GLU A 89 -22.65 -8.34 6.88
CA GLU A 89 -23.05 -8.73 5.52
C GLU A 89 -21.85 -8.73 4.58
N LYS A 90 -21.14 -7.59 4.53
CA LYS A 90 -19.97 -7.34 3.68
C LYS A 90 -19.05 -6.28 4.30
N ILE A 91 -17.79 -6.34 3.91
CA ILE A 91 -16.74 -5.34 4.18
C ILE A 91 -16.21 -4.89 2.83
N PHE A 92 -16.55 -3.67 2.42
CA PHE A 92 -16.16 -3.14 1.13
C PHE A 92 -14.94 -2.24 1.23
N PHE A 93 -14.00 -2.42 0.31
CA PHE A 93 -12.81 -1.59 0.16
C PHE A 93 -12.79 -0.90 -1.20
N ASP A 94 -12.34 0.36 -1.22
CA ASP A 94 -12.15 1.10 -2.46
C ASP A 94 -11.24 0.34 -3.41
N GLY A 95 -11.66 0.18 -4.66
CA GLY A 95 -10.82 -0.36 -5.73
C GLY A 95 -10.54 0.64 -6.83
N ALA A 96 -11.40 1.64 -7.07
CA ALA A 96 -11.10 2.68 -8.07
C ALA A 96 -11.79 4.00 -7.74
N LEU A 97 -11.09 5.12 -7.93
CA LEU A 97 -11.68 6.44 -7.69
C LEU A 97 -12.11 7.10 -9.01
N PRO A 98 -13.34 7.65 -9.08
CA PRO A 98 -13.82 8.32 -10.28
C PRO A 98 -12.94 9.50 -10.71
N LEU A 99 -12.95 9.77 -12.02
CA LEU A 99 -12.19 10.88 -12.64
C LEU A 99 -12.47 12.24 -12.00
N SER A 100 -13.73 12.49 -11.61
CA SER A 100 -14.17 13.73 -10.96
C SER A 100 -13.48 13.99 -9.61
N LYS A 101 -13.01 12.95 -8.91
CA LYS A 101 -12.35 13.04 -7.61
C LYS A 101 -10.82 13.07 -7.69
N ARG A 102 -10.23 13.06 -8.90
CA ARG A 102 -8.78 13.25 -9.10
C ARG A 102 -8.24 14.51 -8.40
N PRO A 103 -8.86 15.71 -8.52
CA PRO A 103 -8.37 16.91 -7.82
C PRO A 103 -8.34 16.75 -6.30
N VAL A 104 -9.39 16.15 -5.72
CA VAL A 104 -9.48 15.87 -4.28
C VAL A 104 -8.36 14.94 -3.84
N ARG A 105 -8.01 13.94 -4.65
CA ARG A 105 -6.87 13.07 -4.38
C ARG A 105 -5.55 13.84 -4.35
N PHE A 106 -5.31 14.73 -5.31
CA PHE A 106 -4.12 15.59 -5.30
C PHE A 106 -4.04 16.47 -4.06
N GLU A 107 -5.15 17.09 -3.66
CA GLU A 107 -5.22 17.89 -2.44
C GLU A 107 -4.86 17.06 -1.20
N ARG A 108 -5.39 15.84 -1.08
CA ARG A 108 -5.06 14.91 0.03
C ARG A 108 -3.59 14.52 0.01
N MET A 109 -3.03 14.20 -1.15
CA MET A 109 -1.59 13.87 -1.28
C MET A 109 -0.69 15.04 -0.91
N GLU A 110 -1.03 16.25 -1.36
CA GLU A 110 -0.28 17.47 -1.06
C GLU A 110 -0.38 17.83 0.43
N ALA A 111 -1.54 17.65 1.06
CA ALA A 111 -1.71 17.80 2.50
C ALA A 111 -0.81 16.82 3.29
N THR A 112 -0.74 15.55 2.88
CA THR A 112 0.15 14.56 3.49
C THR A 112 1.62 14.91 3.27
N ARG A 113 1.98 15.41 2.08
CA ARG A 113 3.35 15.90 1.78
C ARG A 113 3.75 17.07 2.69
N LEU A 114 2.83 18.02 2.93
CA LEU A 114 3.06 19.16 3.82
C LEU A 114 3.26 18.70 5.27
N LYS A 115 2.45 17.75 5.76
CA LYS A 115 2.63 17.13 7.08
C LYS A 115 3.99 16.46 7.22
N LEU A 116 4.44 15.73 6.19
CA LEU A 116 5.77 15.10 6.18
C LEU A 116 6.89 16.14 6.25
N GLN A 117 6.76 17.23 5.50
CA GLN A 117 7.73 18.32 5.50
C GLN A 117 7.85 18.98 6.87
N GLU A 118 6.71 19.27 7.52
CA GLU A 118 6.66 19.81 8.88
C GLU A 118 7.29 18.83 9.88
N LEU A 119 6.93 17.56 9.82
CA LEU A 119 7.50 16.50 10.65
C LEU A 119 9.03 16.42 10.52
N CYS A 120 9.56 16.43 9.29
CA CYS A 120 11.01 16.40 9.04
C CYS A 120 11.71 17.61 9.65
N ARG A 121 11.14 18.81 9.47
CA ARG A 121 11.72 20.05 9.98
C ARG A 121 11.76 20.06 11.51
N ASP A 122 10.66 19.67 12.14
CA ASP A 122 10.49 19.73 13.59
C ASP A 122 11.32 18.64 14.32
N THR A 123 11.74 17.61 13.60
CA THR A 123 12.52 16.48 14.14
C THR A 123 13.87 16.28 13.44
N ALA A 124 14.41 17.34 12.82
CA ALA A 124 15.65 17.26 12.03
C ALA A 124 16.86 16.71 12.83
N GLY A 125 16.86 16.85 14.16
CA GLY A 125 17.90 16.33 15.04
C GLY A 125 17.87 14.80 15.28
N GLY A 126 16.90 14.08 14.70
CA GLY A 126 16.71 12.65 14.92
C GLY A 126 16.09 12.29 16.26
N PHE A 127 16.07 11.00 16.59
CA PHE A 127 15.39 10.44 17.76
C PHE A 127 16.33 9.63 18.64
N LYS A 128 16.29 9.89 19.95
CA LYS A 128 17.13 9.19 20.93
C LYS A 128 16.68 7.73 21.10
N THR A 129 17.63 6.82 21.33
CA THR A 129 17.37 5.38 21.47
C THR A 129 16.30 5.00 22.50
N PRO A 130 16.19 5.63 23.69
CA PRO A 130 15.12 5.32 24.65
C PRO A 130 13.71 5.65 24.15
N THR A 131 13.59 6.46 23.10
CA THR A 131 12.32 6.84 22.49
C THR A 131 11.90 5.91 21.35
N ILE A 132 12.73 4.93 20.99
CA ILE A 132 12.43 3.93 19.97
C ILE A 132 11.58 2.84 20.63
N ARG A 133 10.38 2.60 20.08
CA ARG A 133 9.50 1.57 20.61
C ARG A 133 10.07 0.19 20.28
N ARG A 134 10.28 -0.61 21.32
CA ARG A 134 10.78 -1.99 21.24
C ARG A 134 9.75 -3.03 21.69
N THR A 135 8.49 -2.67 21.78
CA THR A 135 7.45 -3.62 22.17
C THR A 135 6.26 -3.39 21.27
N ALA A 136 5.57 -4.47 20.92
CA ALA A 136 4.31 -4.36 20.22
C ALA A 136 3.29 -3.64 21.12
N LEU A 137 2.33 -2.97 20.49
CA LEU A 137 1.17 -2.47 21.21
C LEU A 137 0.37 -3.63 21.79
N ASP A 138 -0.01 -3.49 23.04
CA ASP A 138 -1.02 -4.35 23.64
C ASP A 138 -2.40 -3.98 23.06
N ILE A 139 -2.96 -4.90 22.26
CA ILE A 139 -4.21 -4.75 21.51
C ILE A 139 -5.29 -5.59 22.19
N CYS A 140 -6.28 -4.90 22.74
CA CYS A 140 -7.42 -5.51 23.39
C CYS A 140 -8.72 -4.75 23.06
N PRO A 141 -9.90 -5.39 23.14
CA PRO A 141 -11.19 -4.76 22.84
C PRO A 141 -11.44 -3.46 23.59
N GLU A 142 -11.02 -3.36 24.85
CA GLU A 142 -11.20 -2.18 25.70
C GLU A 142 -10.51 -0.94 25.10
N LYS A 143 -9.36 -1.13 24.43
CA LYS A 143 -8.64 -0.04 23.77
C LYS A 143 -9.22 0.31 22.41
N ILE A 144 -9.75 -0.69 21.70
CA ILE A 144 -10.37 -0.53 20.38
C ILE A 144 -11.67 0.29 20.51
N PHE A 145 -12.53 -0.06 21.48
CA PHE A 145 -13.80 0.63 21.71
C PHE A 145 -13.71 1.75 22.76
N GLY A 146 -12.61 1.85 23.52
CA GLY A 146 -12.41 2.87 24.54
C GLY A 146 -12.19 4.27 23.97
N ARG A 147 -12.82 5.28 24.57
CA ARG A 147 -12.58 6.70 24.24
C ARG A 147 -11.32 7.23 24.90
N ARG A 148 -10.33 7.53 24.06
CA ARG A 148 -9.15 8.30 24.45
C ARG A 148 -8.85 9.35 23.38
N PRO A 149 -8.75 10.64 23.74
CA PRO A 149 -8.41 11.67 22.76
C PRO A 149 -6.97 11.48 22.28
N LEU A 150 -6.77 11.61 20.97
CA LEU A 150 -5.44 11.56 20.37
C LEU A 150 -4.53 12.66 20.96
N PRO A 151 -3.37 12.30 21.55
CA PRO A 151 -2.41 13.28 22.06
C PRO A 151 -2.03 14.32 20.99
N ARG A 152 -1.94 15.60 21.36
CA ARG A 152 -1.69 16.70 20.41
C ARG A 152 -0.44 16.50 19.55
N ARG A 153 0.60 15.86 20.13
CA ARG A 153 1.87 15.53 19.47
C ARG A 153 1.71 14.61 18.26
N PHE A 154 0.69 13.75 18.26
CA PHE A 154 0.46 12.77 17.18
C PHE A 154 -0.54 13.27 16.11
N LYS A 155 -1.20 14.41 16.33
CA LYS A 155 -2.12 15.01 15.35
C LYS A 155 -1.50 15.41 14.00
N PRO A 156 -0.27 15.96 13.92
CA PRO A 156 0.29 16.38 12.64
C PRO A 156 0.87 15.21 11.83
N MET A 157 0.70 13.95 12.27
CA MET A 157 1.33 12.82 11.61
C MET A 157 0.73 12.55 10.21
N PRO A 158 1.59 12.27 9.21
CA PRO A 158 1.16 11.69 7.94
C PRO A 158 0.38 10.40 8.19
N GLU A 159 -0.56 10.10 7.31
CA GLU A 159 -1.26 8.81 7.33
C GLU A 159 -0.27 7.68 6.98
N PRO A 160 -0.36 6.54 7.68
CA PRO A 160 0.58 5.44 7.47
C PRO A 160 0.36 4.81 6.09
N ALA A 161 1.44 4.59 5.36
CA ALA A 161 1.39 3.90 4.09
C ALA A 161 1.09 2.40 4.28
N PHE A 162 0.41 1.80 3.31
CA PHE A 162 0.19 0.35 3.21
C PHE A 162 -0.71 -0.33 4.26
N VAL A 163 -1.27 0.41 5.22
CA VAL A 163 -2.12 -0.20 6.26
C VAL A 163 -3.39 -0.81 5.67
N VAL A 164 -4.06 -0.09 4.76
CA VAL A 164 -5.28 -0.60 4.07
C VAL A 164 -5.01 -1.88 3.26
N PRO A 165 -4.06 -1.92 2.30
CA PRO A 165 -3.80 -3.16 1.56
C PRO A 165 -3.35 -4.32 2.45
N THR A 166 -2.61 -4.05 3.53
CA THR A 166 -2.25 -5.09 4.52
C THR A 166 -3.48 -5.70 5.18
N VAL A 167 -4.46 -4.88 5.58
CA VAL A 167 -5.69 -5.37 6.20
C VAL A 167 -6.53 -6.16 5.20
N ILE A 168 -6.64 -5.70 3.95
CA ILE A 168 -7.36 -6.44 2.89
C ILE A 168 -6.76 -7.83 2.72
N GLU A 169 -5.43 -7.90 2.60
CA GLU A 169 -4.70 -9.15 2.43
C GLU A 169 -4.88 -10.10 3.62
N ASP A 170 -4.76 -9.59 4.85
CA ASP A 170 -4.94 -10.40 6.06
C ASP A 170 -6.39 -10.89 6.22
N LEU A 171 -7.39 -10.04 5.92
CA LEU A 171 -8.81 -10.44 5.91
C LEU A 171 -9.10 -11.53 4.88
N LYS A 172 -8.38 -11.55 3.76
CA LYS A 172 -8.54 -12.57 2.71
C LYS A 172 -7.83 -13.88 3.02
N TYR A 173 -6.63 -13.83 3.62
CA TYR A 173 -5.74 -15.00 3.64
C TYR A 173 -5.21 -15.40 5.02
N ARG A 174 -5.18 -14.49 6.00
CA ARG A 174 -4.45 -14.73 7.25
C ARG A 174 -5.32 -15.32 8.35
N TRP A 175 -6.55 -14.83 8.53
CA TRP A 175 -7.34 -15.10 9.74
C TRP A 175 -8.03 -16.46 9.73
N SER A 176 -7.25 -17.55 9.63
CA SER A 176 -7.73 -18.90 9.92
C SER A 176 -8.05 -19.01 11.43
N PRO A 177 -8.89 -19.97 11.84
CA PRO A 177 -9.21 -20.19 13.25
C PRO A 177 -7.97 -20.30 14.16
N GLU A 178 -6.91 -20.96 13.70
CA GLU A 178 -5.66 -21.16 14.44
C GLU A 178 -4.91 -19.84 14.63
N GLU A 179 -4.79 -19.04 13.56
CA GLU A 179 -4.08 -17.77 13.59
C GLU A 179 -4.81 -16.73 14.45
N VAL A 180 -6.14 -16.75 14.39
CA VAL A 180 -6.99 -15.93 15.25
C VAL A 180 -6.80 -16.34 16.71
N LEU A 181 -6.79 -17.63 17.03
CA LEU A 181 -6.56 -18.12 18.39
C LEU A 181 -5.19 -17.68 18.91
N ARG A 182 -4.14 -17.78 18.08
CA ARG A 182 -2.79 -17.30 18.40
C ARG A 182 -2.77 -15.81 18.74
N CYS A 183 -3.39 -14.98 17.91
CA CYS A 183 -3.41 -13.52 18.08
C CYS A 183 -4.39 -13.02 19.16
N THR A 184 -5.25 -13.90 19.68
CA THR A 184 -6.19 -13.61 20.77
C THR A 184 -5.86 -14.38 22.06
N ALA A 185 -4.66 -14.93 22.19
CA ALA A 185 -4.19 -15.64 23.38
C ALA A 185 -4.34 -14.80 24.67
N GLY A 186 -4.10 -13.49 24.58
CA GLY A 186 -4.25 -12.54 25.69
C GLY A 186 -5.68 -12.03 25.94
N VAL A 187 -6.68 -12.44 25.15
CA VAL A 187 -8.07 -11.97 25.24
C VAL A 187 -9.02 -13.16 25.28
N PRO A 188 -9.21 -13.80 26.46
CA PRO A 188 -10.01 -15.02 26.61
C PRO A 188 -11.45 -14.92 26.11
N GLU A 189 -12.02 -13.71 26.11
CA GLU A 189 -13.38 -13.42 25.66
C GLU A 189 -13.59 -13.76 24.18
N LEU A 190 -12.58 -13.53 23.34
CA LEU A 190 -12.68 -13.72 21.89
C LEU A 190 -12.45 -15.17 21.45
N GLN A 191 -11.77 -15.97 22.26
CA GLN A 191 -11.45 -17.36 21.92
C GLN A 191 -12.72 -18.22 21.82
N LYS A 192 -13.72 -17.95 22.66
CA LYS A 192 -15.01 -18.69 22.65
C LYS A 192 -15.79 -18.48 21.36
N VAL A 193 -15.75 -17.28 20.79
CA VAL A 193 -16.43 -16.93 19.54
C VAL A 193 -16.02 -17.86 18.39
N ILE A 194 -14.73 -18.21 18.34
CA ILE A 194 -14.17 -19.10 17.30
C ILE A 194 -14.75 -20.52 17.42
N THR A 195 -14.81 -21.06 18.65
CA THR A 195 -15.33 -22.42 18.88
C THR A 195 -16.81 -22.57 18.54
N THR A 196 -17.61 -21.50 18.68
CA THR A 196 -19.03 -21.51 18.30
C THR A 196 -19.23 -21.35 16.80
N CYS A 197 -18.36 -20.59 16.12
CA CYS A 197 -18.40 -20.44 14.67
C CYS A 197 -17.93 -21.70 13.90
N GLY A 198 -17.18 -22.60 14.54
CA GLY A 198 -16.64 -23.82 13.92
C GLY A 198 -17.60 -25.03 13.82
N ASN A 199 -18.81 -24.95 14.39
CA ASN A 199 -19.75 -26.08 14.45
C ASN A 199 -20.84 -26.07 13.34
N GLY A 200 -20.68 -25.25 12.30
CA GLY A 200 -21.52 -25.33 11.09
C GLY A 200 -21.03 -26.48 10.19
N GLU A 201 -21.95 -27.34 9.76
CA GLU A 201 -21.76 -28.64 9.09
C GLU A 201 -21.04 -28.66 7.72
N ASP A 202 -20.23 -27.65 7.35
CA ASP A 202 -19.41 -27.67 6.14
C ASP A 202 -17.92 -27.73 6.49
N ASN A 203 -17.55 -28.78 7.21
CA ASN A 203 -16.15 -29.10 7.50
C ASN A 203 -15.48 -29.75 6.27
N ASN A 204 -15.45 -29.01 5.16
CA ASN A 204 -14.73 -29.40 3.96
C ASN A 204 -13.36 -28.71 3.97
N GLY A 205 -12.47 -29.09 4.91
CA GLY A 205 -11.00 -28.90 4.83
C GLY A 205 -10.45 -27.51 4.45
N ASN A 206 -11.21 -26.43 4.56
CA ASN A 206 -10.80 -25.14 4.01
C ASN A 206 -10.08 -24.33 5.09
N ASN A 207 -8.75 -24.39 5.11
CA ASN A 207 -7.84 -23.55 5.93
C ASN A 207 -7.92 -22.03 5.61
N GLY A 208 -9.03 -21.55 5.05
CA GLY A 208 -9.21 -20.17 4.61
C GLY A 208 -9.51 -19.21 5.76
N SER A 209 -9.27 -17.92 5.52
CA SER A 209 -9.64 -16.88 6.48
C SER A 209 -11.15 -16.82 6.71
N ILE A 210 -11.59 -16.70 7.97
CA ILE A 210 -13.00 -16.61 8.38
C ILE A 210 -13.71 -15.34 7.88
N PHE A 211 -12.97 -14.39 7.31
CA PHE A 211 -13.47 -13.13 6.75
C PHE A 211 -13.35 -13.06 5.22
N ALA A 212 -12.81 -14.09 4.56
CA ALA A 212 -12.47 -14.05 3.15
C ALA A 212 -13.68 -13.79 2.23
N GLU A 213 -14.82 -14.44 2.52
CA GLU A 213 -16.04 -14.37 1.71
C GLU A 213 -16.81 -13.05 1.86
N ILE A 214 -16.67 -12.42 3.03
CA ILE A 214 -17.36 -11.15 3.32
C ILE A 214 -16.52 -9.92 2.98
N THR A 215 -15.22 -10.08 2.70
CA THR A 215 -14.32 -8.99 2.32
C THR A 215 -14.29 -8.81 0.81
N GLU A 216 -14.39 -7.59 0.30
CA GLU A 216 -14.41 -7.34 -1.15
C GLU A 216 -13.78 -5.99 -1.52
N VAL A 217 -12.88 -5.99 -2.50
CA VAL A 217 -12.37 -4.78 -3.15
C VAL A 217 -13.24 -4.50 -4.36
N VAL A 218 -13.97 -3.40 -4.34
CA VAL A 218 -15.01 -3.11 -5.34
C VAL A 218 -14.46 -2.27 -6.50
N PRO A 219 -14.96 -2.40 -7.74
CA PRO A 219 -14.48 -1.63 -8.89
C PRO A 219 -15.03 -0.18 -8.88
N GLY A 220 -14.77 0.54 -7.80
CA GLY A 220 -15.29 1.86 -7.51
C GLY A 220 -15.01 2.27 -6.07
N GLU A 221 -15.84 3.18 -5.55
CA GLU A 221 -15.79 3.63 -4.15
C GLU A 221 -16.64 2.71 -3.26
N ALA A 222 -16.13 2.35 -2.09
CA ALA A 222 -16.81 1.47 -1.14
C ALA A 222 -18.16 2.04 -0.68
N ASP A 223 -18.30 3.36 -0.60
CA ASP A 223 -19.53 4.06 -0.17
C ASP A 223 -20.76 3.64 -0.99
N VAL A 224 -20.61 3.55 -2.31
CA VAL A 224 -21.70 3.19 -3.22
C VAL A 224 -22.18 1.76 -2.95
N TYR A 225 -21.25 0.83 -2.76
CA TYR A 225 -21.56 -0.58 -2.51
C TYR A 225 -22.12 -0.79 -1.10
N CYS A 226 -21.62 -0.05 -0.11
CA CYS A 226 -22.21 0.00 1.23
C CYS A 226 -23.65 0.48 1.19
N ALA A 227 -23.94 1.52 0.41
CA ALA A 227 -25.30 2.05 0.26
C ALA A 227 -26.25 1.04 -0.40
N ILE A 228 -25.82 0.38 -1.49
CA ILE A 228 -26.60 -0.67 -2.16
C ILE A 228 -26.89 -1.81 -1.18
N ALA A 229 -25.88 -2.34 -0.49
CA ALA A 229 -26.06 -3.43 0.47
C ALA A 229 -27.01 -3.03 1.63
N ALA A 230 -26.91 -1.81 2.13
CA ALA A 230 -27.79 -1.29 3.18
C ALA A 230 -29.24 -1.12 2.70
N ARG A 231 -29.45 -0.67 1.47
CA ARG A 231 -30.78 -0.55 0.86
C ARG A 231 -31.44 -1.91 0.67
N ASP A 232 -30.67 -2.89 0.17
CA ASP A 232 -31.19 -4.21 -0.18
C ASP A 232 -31.44 -5.08 1.07
N SER A 233 -30.57 -4.98 2.08
CA SER A 233 -30.65 -5.79 3.31
C SER A 233 -31.31 -5.06 4.48
N GLY A 234 -31.53 -3.75 4.38
CA GLY A 234 -32.02 -2.90 5.47
C GLY A 234 -31.05 -2.78 6.66
N CYS A 235 -29.75 -3.04 6.46
CA CYS A 235 -28.74 -3.06 7.52
C CYS A 235 -28.18 -1.67 7.83
N ALA A 236 -27.36 -1.57 8.89
CA ALA A 236 -26.66 -0.33 9.22
C ALA A 236 -25.26 -0.29 8.58
N VAL A 237 -24.87 0.86 8.03
CA VAL A 237 -23.52 1.10 7.50
C VAL A 237 -22.62 1.62 8.62
N LEU A 238 -21.52 0.91 8.91
CA LEU A 238 -20.45 1.41 9.76
C LEU A 238 -19.47 2.21 8.90
N THR A 239 -19.33 3.51 9.15
CA THR A 239 -18.44 4.40 8.35
C THR A 239 -17.89 5.58 9.18
N GLY A 240 -16.89 6.27 8.65
CA GLY A 240 -16.42 7.58 9.10
C GLY A 240 -16.78 8.74 8.16
N ASP A 241 -17.48 8.46 7.06
CA ASP A 241 -17.87 9.44 6.06
C ASP A 241 -19.36 9.82 6.18
N SER A 242 -19.64 11.12 6.20
CA SER A 242 -21.00 11.64 6.26
C SER A 242 -21.72 11.56 4.91
N ASP A 243 -20.99 11.36 3.81
CA ASP A 243 -21.55 11.30 2.45
C ASP A 243 -22.51 10.12 2.28
N LEU A 244 -22.31 9.03 3.03
CA LEU A 244 -23.23 7.90 3.12
C LEU A 244 -24.66 8.27 3.57
N LEU A 245 -24.85 9.39 4.28
CA LEU A 245 -26.20 9.88 4.64
C LEU A 245 -26.96 10.49 3.46
N VAL A 246 -26.28 10.77 2.35
CA VAL A 246 -26.84 11.33 1.12
C VAL A 246 -27.24 10.24 0.14
N HIS A 247 -26.60 9.08 0.18
CA HIS A 247 -27.02 7.94 -0.62
C HIS A 247 -28.41 7.43 -0.23
N ASP A 248 -29.08 6.77 -1.17
CA ASP A 248 -30.34 6.08 -0.88
C ASP A 248 -30.07 4.76 -0.16
N LEU A 249 -30.22 4.76 1.16
CA LEU A 249 -30.08 3.58 2.02
C LEU A 249 -31.41 2.81 2.19
N GLY A 250 -32.46 3.17 1.45
CA GLY A 250 -33.80 2.62 1.65
C GLY A 250 -34.49 3.08 2.93
N ALA A 251 -35.63 2.46 3.25
CA ALA A 251 -36.47 2.88 4.37
C ALA A 251 -35.90 2.54 5.75
N GLU A 252 -35.26 1.36 5.86
CA GLU A 252 -34.73 0.83 7.13
C GLU A 252 -33.23 1.05 7.31
N GLY A 253 -32.49 1.24 6.21
CA GLY A 253 -31.05 1.45 6.22
C GLY A 253 -30.65 2.69 7.01
N SER A 254 -29.48 2.62 7.63
CA SER A 254 -29.01 3.65 8.56
C SER A 254 -27.49 3.73 8.58
N VAL A 255 -26.96 4.81 9.13
CA VAL A 255 -25.52 5.03 9.30
C VAL A 255 -25.19 5.04 10.79
N ILE A 256 -24.10 4.37 11.15
CA ILE A 256 -23.47 4.42 12.47
C ILE A 256 -22.05 4.91 12.25
N PHE A 257 -21.71 6.04 12.88
CA PHE A 257 -20.35 6.54 12.79
C PHE A 257 -19.41 5.74 13.69
N LEU A 258 -18.26 5.32 13.15
CA LEU A 258 -17.26 4.53 13.87
C LEU A 258 -16.75 5.26 15.13
N ASP A 259 -16.62 6.59 15.09
CA ASP A 259 -16.21 7.41 16.23
C ASP A 259 -17.22 7.43 17.40
N SER A 260 -18.48 7.04 17.12
CA SER A 260 -19.54 6.92 18.12
C SER A 260 -19.57 5.58 18.84
N LEU A 261 -18.80 4.59 18.37
CA LEU A 261 -18.70 3.27 18.98
C LEU A 261 -17.93 3.35 20.30
N GLU A 262 -18.55 2.80 21.35
CA GLU A 262 -18.02 2.81 22.71
C GLU A 262 -18.39 1.52 23.44
N THR A 263 -17.53 1.11 24.36
CA THR A 263 -17.90 0.14 25.39
C THR A 263 -18.94 0.79 26.31
N GLY A 264 -20.12 0.18 26.43
CA GLY A 264 -21.17 0.58 27.37
C GLY A 264 -21.27 -0.39 28.54
N GLU A 265 -21.91 0.05 29.63
CA GLU A 265 -22.40 -0.86 30.65
C GLU A 265 -23.47 -1.77 30.01
N PRO A 266 -23.47 -3.09 30.29
CA PRO A 266 -24.52 -3.96 29.78
C PRO A 266 -25.90 -3.41 30.16
N PRO A 267 -26.91 -3.52 29.28
CA PRO A 267 -28.24 -3.00 29.57
C PRO A 267 -28.75 -3.58 30.90
N PRO A 268 -29.50 -2.81 31.72
CA PRO A 268 -29.81 -3.13 33.12
C PRO A 268 -30.58 -4.45 33.35
N ASN A 269 -31.01 -5.14 32.29
CA ASN A 269 -31.79 -6.37 32.33
C ASN A 269 -31.09 -7.57 31.64
N ASP A 270 -29.85 -7.44 31.14
CA ASP A 270 -29.05 -8.61 30.78
C ASP A 270 -28.69 -9.33 32.09
N THR A 271 -29.44 -10.40 32.39
CA THR A 271 -29.34 -11.19 33.62
C THR A 271 -27.89 -11.43 34.00
N LEU A 272 -27.54 -11.07 35.25
CA LEU A 272 -26.30 -11.54 35.89
C LEU A 272 -26.15 -13.05 35.62
N PRO A 273 -24.99 -13.53 35.17
CA PRO A 273 -24.80 -14.94 34.89
C PRO A 273 -25.18 -15.75 36.13
N VAL A 274 -25.98 -16.80 35.92
CA VAL A 274 -26.29 -17.79 36.96
C VAL A 274 -24.97 -18.25 37.56
N ALA A 275 -24.83 -18.16 38.89
CA ALA A 275 -23.60 -18.53 39.58
C ALA A 275 -23.22 -19.98 39.22
N GLY A 276 -22.14 -20.14 38.45
CA GLY A 276 -21.66 -21.45 37.96
C GLY A 276 -21.56 -21.58 36.45
N THR A 277 -22.10 -20.63 35.66
CA THR A 277 -21.91 -20.59 34.20
C THR A 277 -20.75 -19.66 33.84
N GLU A 278 -19.81 -20.16 33.04
CA GLU A 278 -18.70 -19.39 32.47
C GLU A 278 -19.22 -18.14 31.72
N PRO A 279 -18.65 -16.93 31.92
CA PRO A 279 -19.15 -15.71 31.31
C PRO A 279 -19.03 -15.75 29.78
N ASP A 280 -20.13 -15.37 29.10
CA ASP A 280 -20.23 -15.16 27.66
C ASP A 280 -19.63 -13.80 27.26
N ILE A 281 -19.22 -13.61 26.00
CA ILE A 281 -18.63 -12.35 25.52
C ILE A 281 -19.62 -11.18 25.71
N ALA A 282 -20.92 -11.43 25.52
CA ALA A 282 -21.99 -10.46 25.76
C ALA A 282 -22.10 -10.02 27.23
N SER A 283 -21.59 -10.83 28.17
CA SER A 283 -21.53 -10.46 29.60
C SER A 283 -20.33 -9.57 29.94
N ARG A 284 -19.35 -9.44 29.04
CA ARG A 284 -18.11 -8.67 29.26
C ARG A 284 -17.97 -7.46 28.35
N ILE A 285 -18.45 -7.54 27.12
CA ILE A 285 -18.37 -6.48 26.13
C ILE A 285 -19.79 -6.12 25.71
N SER A 286 -20.14 -4.84 25.84
CA SER A 286 -21.36 -4.29 25.26
C SER A 286 -20.98 -3.07 24.44
N ILE A 287 -21.42 -3.01 23.18
CA ILE A 287 -21.06 -1.92 22.27
C ILE A 287 -22.27 -1.02 22.06
N ARG A 288 -22.14 0.23 22.51
CA ARG A 288 -23.09 1.31 22.29
C ARG A 288 -22.64 2.17 21.11
N ALA A 289 -23.59 2.64 20.32
CA ALA A 289 -23.31 3.53 19.19
C ALA A 289 -24.41 4.58 18.99
N THR A 290 -24.15 5.50 18.05
CA THR A 290 -25.10 6.52 17.62
C THR A 290 -25.53 6.26 16.17
N GLN A 291 -26.82 6.00 15.98
CA GLN A 291 -27.44 5.70 14.68
C GLN A 291 -28.15 6.93 14.11
N LEU A 292 -27.96 7.17 12.81
CA LEU A 292 -28.73 8.11 12.01
C LEU A 292 -29.46 7.36 10.89
N ARG A 293 -30.78 7.50 10.85
CA ARG A 293 -31.61 6.93 9.78
C ARG A 293 -32.07 8.06 8.85
N PRO A 294 -31.56 8.15 7.61
CA PRO A 294 -31.88 9.24 6.68
C PRO A 294 -33.36 9.56 6.56
N ALA A 295 -34.19 8.53 6.29
CA ALA A 295 -35.64 8.70 6.13
C ALA A 295 -36.34 9.27 7.38
N THR A 296 -35.93 8.83 8.57
CA THR A 296 -36.52 9.30 9.83
C THR A 296 -36.08 10.71 10.17
N VAL A 297 -34.81 11.05 9.92
CA VAL A 297 -34.26 12.39 10.16
C VAL A 297 -34.90 13.40 9.21
N ALA A 298 -35.04 13.07 7.93
CA ALA A 298 -35.74 13.93 6.96
C ALA A 298 -37.18 14.22 7.39
N LYS A 299 -37.92 13.18 7.81
CA LYS A 299 -39.30 13.32 8.31
C LYS A 299 -39.38 14.19 9.57
N LYS A 300 -38.48 14.01 10.54
CA LYS A 300 -38.44 14.82 11.78
C LYS A 300 -38.14 16.30 11.49
N LEU A 301 -37.26 16.58 10.54
CA LEU A 301 -36.91 17.94 10.13
C LEU A 301 -37.97 18.59 9.23
N GLY A 302 -38.86 17.77 8.64
CA GLY A 302 -39.88 18.19 7.68
C GLY A 302 -39.29 18.64 6.34
N VAL A 303 -38.12 18.12 5.97
CA VAL A 303 -37.47 18.38 4.67
C VAL A 303 -37.87 17.29 3.68
N PRO A 304 -37.92 17.58 2.35
CA PRO A 304 -38.34 16.60 1.36
C PRO A 304 -37.40 15.38 1.29
N SER A 305 -36.10 15.61 1.40
CA SER A 305 -35.09 14.55 1.38
C SER A 305 -33.78 15.02 2.07
N LEU A 306 -32.97 14.08 2.56
CA LEU A 306 -31.63 14.40 3.08
C LEU A 306 -30.67 14.92 2.00
N PRO A 307 -30.66 14.40 0.75
CA PRO A 307 -29.82 14.98 -0.30
C PRO A 307 -30.09 16.46 -0.56
N ARG A 308 -31.35 16.87 -0.49
CA ARG A 308 -31.74 18.28 -0.61
C ARG A 308 -31.11 19.13 0.50
N LEU A 309 -31.15 18.64 1.74
CA LEU A 309 -30.55 19.31 2.89
C LEU A 309 -29.03 19.37 2.75
N ALA A 310 -28.40 18.27 2.37
CA ALA A 310 -26.96 18.15 2.18
C ALA A 310 -26.44 19.11 1.09
N TYR A 311 -27.18 19.26 -0.02
CA TYR A 311 -26.87 20.24 -1.05
C TYR A 311 -26.89 21.69 -0.53
N GLU A 312 -27.85 22.05 0.34
CA GLU A 312 -27.88 23.38 0.96
C GLU A 312 -26.70 23.62 1.92
N VAL A 313 -26.31 22.60 2.68
CA VAL A 313 -25.12 22.64 3.54
C VAL A 313 -23.86 22.84 2.71
N LYS A 314 -23.70 22.08 1.61
CA LYS A 314 -22.56 22.22 0.69
C LYS A 314 -22.51 23.59 0.02
N ARG A 315 -23.68 24.18 -0.28
CA ARG A 315 -23.80 25.50 -0.91
C ARG A 315 -23.45 26.65 0.05
N ASP A 316 -23.84 26.56 1.31
CA ASP A 316 -23.64 27.62 2.30
C ASP A 316 -23.37 27.04 3.70
N ALA A 317 -22.14 26.57 3.90
CA ALA A 317 -21.69 25.94 5.14
C ALA A 317 -21.67 26.89 6.36
N ARG A 318 -21.80 28.20 6.15
CA ARG A 318 -21.79 29.20 7.24
C ARG A 318 -23.20 29.64 7.66
N ALA A 319 -24.23 29.25 6.92
CA ALA A 319 -25.61 29.57 7.26
C ALA A 319 -26.05 28.86 8.55
N SER A 320 -26.98 29.48 9.27
CA SER A 320 -27.60 28.83 10.43
C SER A 320 -28.41 27.60 10.00
N PHE A 321 -28.45 26.57 10.85
CA PHE A 321 -29.18 25.34 10.53
C PHE A 321 -30.66 25.57 10.24
N ALA A 322 -31.31 26.52 10.95
CA ALA A 322 -32.69 26.91 10.69
C ALA A 322 -32.89 27.49 9.28
N THR A 323 -31.94 28.32 8.82
CA THR A 323 -31.94 28.89 7.46
C THR A 323 -31.76 27.79 6.40
N ILE A 324 -30.86 26.84 6.65
CA ILE A 324 -30.62 25.70 5.75
C ILE A 324 -31.89 24.85 5.62
N ILE A 325 -32.57 24.53 6.74
CA ILE A 325 -33.84 23.80 6.73
C ILE A 325 -34.92 24.56 5.97
N GLN A 326 -35.06 25.88 6.20
CA GLN A 326 -36.03 26.70 5.46
C GLN A 326 -35.77 26.68 3.95
N ARG A 327 -34.51 26.78 3.52
CA ARG A 327 -34.12 26.69 2.10
C ARG A 327 -34.37 25.30 1.53
N ALA A 328 -34.13 24.24 2.31
CA ALA A 328 -34.41 22.87 1.89
C ALA A 328 -35.93 22.60 1.72
N LYS A 329 -36.77 23.28 2.51
CA LYS A 329 -38.24 23.22 2.42
C LYS A 329 -38.82 24.06 1.27
N GLY A 330 -38.19 25.20 0.96
CA GLY A 330 -38.68 26.13 -0.08
C GLY A 330 -38.21 25.76 -1.49
N ASN A 331 -39.07 25.98 -2.49
CA ASN A 331 -38.77 25.86 -3.92
C ASN A 331 -38.15 24.50 -4.35
N ALA A 332 -38.58 23.39 -3.73
CA ALA A 332 -38.06 22.05 -4.01
C ALA A 332 -38.07 21.73 -5.52
N ASP A 333 -39.22 21.90 -6.18
CA ASP A 333 -39.39 21.59 -7.61
C ASP A 333 -38.47 22.38 -8.55
N VAL A 334 -38.11 23.62 -8.20
CA VAL A 334 -37.25 24.48 -9.03
C VAL A 334 -35.79 24.13 -8.83
N VAL A 335 -35.38 23.85 -7.60
CA VAL A 335 -33.99 23.50 -7.28
C VAL A 335 -33.67 22.08 -7.72
N GLU A 336 -34.61 21.14 -7.61
CA GLU A 336 -34.44 19.76 -8.06
C GLU A 336 -34.22 19.65 -9.58
N LYS A 337 -34.83 20.58 -10.34
CA LYS A 337 -34.62 20.70 -11.80
C LYS A 337 -33.38 21.52 -12.17
N SER A 338 -32.66 22.09 -11.18
CA SER A 338 -31.48 22.90 -11.46
C SER A 338 -30.30 22.02 -11.85
N ALA A 339 -29.55 22.43 -12.89
CA ALA A 339 -28.38 21.70 -13.35
C ALA A 339 -27.32 21.48 -12.25
N LYS A 340 -27.18 22.43 -11.31
CA LYS A 340 -26.24 22.32 -10.19
C LYS A 340 -26.62 21.24 -9.19
N TYR A 341 -27.91 21.09 -8.90
CA TYR A 341 -28.41 20.03 -8.01
C TYR A 341 -28.34 18.65 -8.68
N ILE A 342 -28.71 18.56 -9.96
CA ILE A 342 -28.59 17.32 -10.74
C ILE A 342 -27.11 16.87 -10.80
N SER A 343 -26.19 17.81 -11.04
CA SER A 343 -24.75 17.52 -11.02
C SER A 343 -24.25 17.06 -9.64
N PHE A 344 -24.84 17.56 -8.56
CA PHE A 344 -24.52 17.11 -7.20
C PHE A 344 -25.05 15.70 -6.94
N LEU A 345 -26.30 15.41 -7.32
CA LEU A 345 -26.90 14.09 -7.11
C LEU A 345 -26.27 12.99 -7.97
N LYS A 346 -25.69 13.34 -9.13
CA LYS A 346 -25.00 12.37 -9.99
C LYS A 346 -23.87 11.63 -9.26
N GLU A 347 -23.26 12.24 -8.25
CA GLU A 347 -22.23 11.60 -7.39
C GLU A 347 -22.81 10.50 -6.49
N TYR A 348 -24.12 10.55 -6.20
CA TYR A 348 -24.82 9.64 -5.29
C TYR A 348 -25.80 8.71 -6.02
N ASP A 349 -25.82 8.72 -7.35
CA ASP A 349 -26.72 7.90 -8.16
C ASP A 349 -26.27 6.43 -8.16
N LEU A 350 -27.08 5.58 -7.52
CA LEU A 350 -26.83 4.15 -7.42
C LEU A 350 -27.14 3.41 -8.73
N GLY A 351 -28.03 3.94 -9.58
CA GLY A 351 -28.52 3.26 -10.79
C GLY A 351 -27.46 3.04 -11.86
N GLY A 352 -26.43 3.89 -11.92
CA GLY A 352 -25.25 3.68 -12.77
C GLY A 352 -24.37 2.50 -12.34
N HIS A 353 -24.45 2.10 -11.07
CA HIS A 353 -23.64 1.03 -10.47
C HIS A 353 -24.43 -0.29 -10.31
N GLU A 354 -25.76 -0.25 -10.25
CA GLU A 354 -26.63 -1.44 -10.25
C GLU A 354 -26.46 -2.32 -11.50
N ALA A 355 -26.24 -1.71 -12.67
CA ALA A 355 -25.94 -2.45 -13.91
C ALA A 355 -24.60 -3.21 -13.86
N GLY A 356 -23.66 -2.77 -13.02
CA GLY A 356 -22.41 -3.48 -12.71
C GLY A 356 -22.53 -4.47 -11.53
N THR A 357 -23.64 -4.38 -10.77
CA THR A 357 -23.97 -5.26 -9.63
C THR A 357 -24.81 -6.47 -10.06
N SER A 358 -25.33 -6.48 -11.30
CA SER A 358 -25.74 -7.73 -11.98
C SER A 358 -24.52 -8.63 -12.11
N GLY A 359 -24.32 -9.43 -11.06
CA GLY A 359 -23.23 -10.37 -10.90
C GLY A 359 -23.12 -11.25 -12.12
N SER A 360 -22.10 -10.98 -12.94
CA SER A 360 -21.41 -12.04 -13.67
C SER A 360 -20.10 -11.55 -14.27
N LEU A 361 -19.99 -10.33 -14.80
CA LEU A 361 -18.80 -10.00 -15.62
C LEU A 361 -17.49 -9.78 -14.84
N TRP A 362 -17.52 -9.19 -13.64
CA TRP A 362 -16.29 -8.98 -12.86
C TRP A 362 -15.80 -10.25 -12.14
N THR A 363 -16.69 -11.19 -11.84
CA THR A 363 -16.40 -12.40 -11.05
C THR A 363 -16.53 -13.74 -11.79
N SER A 364 -17.24 -13.81 -12.93
CA SER A 364 -17.50 -15.11 -13.62
C SER A 364 -16.60 -15.37 -14.83
N SER A 365 -15.90 -14.35 -15.34
CA SER A 365 -15.00 -14.51 -16.49
C SER A 365 -13.52 -14.40 -16.14
N ASN A 366 -13.19 -14.16 -14.87
CA ASN A 366 -11.83 -14.11 -14.39
C ASN A 366 -11.72 -14.96 -13.12
N PRO A 367 -10.99 -16.09 -13.13
CA PRO A 367 -10.38 -16.61 -11.92
C PRO A 367 -9.20 -15.69 -11.55
N THR A 368 -9.43 -14.38 -11.42
CA THR A 368 -8.45 -13.48 -10.81
C THR A 368 -8.51 -13.74 -9.32
N ALA A 369 -7.50 -14.45 -8.81
CA ALA A 369 -7.14 -14.39 -7.40
C ALA A 369 -7.32 -12.94 -6.92
N ALA A 370 -8.15 -12.76 -5.88
CA ALA A 370 -8.66 -11.47 -5.42
C ALA A 370 -7.54 -10.41 -5.40
N ILE A 371 -7.63 -9.40 -6.27
CA ILE A 371 -6.68 -8.27 -6.24
C ILE A 371 -6.76 -7.66 -4.84
N THR A 372 -5.68 -7.78 -4.08
CA THR A 372 -5.61 -7.31 -2.69
C THR A 372 -5.12 -5.88 -2.58
N ASP A 373 -4.47 -5.36 -3.62
CA ASP A 373 -3.98 -3.98 -3.64
C ASP A 373 -4.98 -3.02 -4.32
N PRO A 374 -5.49 -2.00 -3.60
CA PRO A 374 -6.40 -1.01 -4.16
C PRO A 374 -5.83 -0.20 -5.33
N LYS A 375 -4.52 0.09 -5.37
CA LYS A 375 -3.92 0.86 -6.47
C LYS A 375 -3.83 0.02 -7.73
N LEU A 376 -3.53 -1.27 -7.59
CA LEU A 376 -3.55 -2.20 -8.69
C LEU A 376 -4.99 -2.37 -9.20
N SER A 377 -5.97 -2.55 -8.30
CA SER A 377 -7.40 -2.57 -8.66
C SER A 377 -7.80 -1.34 -9.49
N GLU A 378 -7.33 -0.15 -9.08
CA GLU A 378 -7.62 1.11 -9.77
C GLU A 378 -6.95 1.17 -11.15
N LEU A 379 -5.74 0.61 -11.26
CA LEU A 379 -5.06 0.49 -12.54
C LEU A 379 -5.86 -0.43 -13.48
N TYR A 380 -6.29 -1.61 -13.02
CA TYR A 380 -7.16 -2.50 -13.80
C TYR A 380 -8.46 -1.83 -14.22
N ALA A 381 -9.12 -1.09 -13.33
CA ALA A 381 -10.33 -0.36 -13.65
C ALA A 381 -10.13 0.65 -14.81
N GLN A 382 -8.98 1.30 -14.90
CA GLN A 382 -8.67 2.22 -16.01
C GLN A 382 -8.49 1.54 -17.37
N TYR A 383 -8.18 0.23 -17.38
CA TYR A 383 -8.15 -0.59 -18.60
C TYR A 383 -9.52 -1.19 -18.92
N GLU A 384 -10.27 -1.63 -17.91
CA GLU A 384 -11.51 -2.39 -18.09
C GLU A 384 -12.77 -1.53 -18.25
N LEU A 385 -12.82 -0.40 -17.54
CA LEU A 385 -14.06 0.36 -17.32
C LEU A 385 -13.98 1.76 -17.95
N PRO A 386 -14.83 2.07 -18.94
CA PRO A 386 -14.84 3.38 -19.61
C PRO A 386 -15.05 4.57 -18.67
N ALA A 387 -15.73 4.37 -17.53
CA ALA A 387 -15.97 5.43 -16.54
C ALA A 387 -14.69 5.96 -15.89
N PHE A 388 -13.59 5.19 -15.91
CA PHE A 388 -12.31 5.53 -15.31
C PHE A 388 -11.23 5.87 -16.35
N THR A 389 -11.56 5.77 -17.64
CA THR A 389 -10.63 6.03 -18.75
C THR A 389 -10.93 7.39 -19.38
N ALA A 390 -9.92 8.26 -19.46
CA ALA A 390 -9.96 9.40 -20.36
C ALA A 390 -9.37 9.00 -21.73
N PRO A 391 -10.05 9.28 -22.86
CA PRO A 391 -9.47 9.08 -24.18
C PRO A 391 -8.19 9.90 -24.30
N GLU A 392 -7.13 9.33 -24.87
CA GLU A 392 -5.81 9.97 -25.09
C GLU A 392 -4.89 10.14 -23.86
N GLU A 393 -5.37 9.88 -22.63
CA GLU A 393 -4.50 9.87 -21.44
C GLU A 393 -3.93 8.47 -21.13
N GLY A 394 -2.69 8.46 -20.65
CA GLY A 394 -2.07 7.29 -20.01
C GLY A 394 -2.81 6.87 -18.74
N ALA A 395 -2.59 5.64 -18.27
CA ALA A 395 -3.20 5.21 -17.02
C ALA A 395 -2.47 5.85 -15.84
N HIS A 396 -3.18 6.22 -14.77
CA HIS A 396 -2.61 6.93 -13.63
C HIS A 396 -2.47 6.04 -12.41
N VAL A 397 -1.32 6.11 -11.74
CA VAL A 397 -1.11 5.47 -10.45
C VAL A 397 -0.69 6.53 -9.43
N TYR A 398 -1.32 6.54 -8.26
CA TYR A 398 -1.05 7.52 -7.22
C TYR A 398 -0.30 6.87 -6.06
N LEU A 399 1.01 7.08 -5.97
CA LEU A 399 1.84 6.46 -4.93
C LEU A 399 1.69 7.21 -3.61
N GLN A 400 1.56 6.47 -2.50
CA GLN A 400 1.30 7.08 -1.18
C GLN A 400 2.56 7.77 -0.66
N VAL A 401 2.43 8.93 -0.01
CA VAL A 401 3.59 9.61 0.58
C VAL A 401 4.16 8.74 1.71
N LEU A 402 5.41 8.28 1.56
CA LEU A 402 6.10 7.50 2.60
C LEU A 402 6.65 8.43 3.68
N ILE A 403 6.91 7.89 4.88
CA ILE A 403 7.64 8.61 5.91
C ILE A 403 9.11 8.56 5.56
N GLU A 404 9.58 9.60 4.89
CA GLU A 404 10.91 9.70 4.32
C GLU A 404 11.50 11.10 4.53
N ARG A 405 12.80 11.24 4.34
CA ARG A 405 13.47 12.56 4.39
C ARG A 405 13.09 13.41 3.17
N HIS A 406 12.39 14.52 3.40
CA HIS A 406 11.78 15.32 2.32
C HIS A 406 12.76 16.13 1.44
N ASP A 407 13.98 16.39 1.90
CA ASP A 407 15.03 17.13 1.18
C ASP A 407 15.81 16.23 0.18
N ARG A 408 15.70 14.91 0.32
CA ARG A 408 16.28 13.92 -0.61
C ARG A 408 15.32 13.58 -1.76
N ARG A 409 15.88 12.93 -2.78
CA ARG A 409 15.13 12.27 -3.86
C ARG A 409 14.05 11.36 -3.26
N ALA A 410 12.90 11.23 -3.92
CA ALA A 410 11.81 10.41 -3.40
C ALA A 410 12.19 8.94 -3.33
N ALA A 411 11.83 8.28 -2.23
CA ALA A 411 12.04 6.87 -1.99
C ALA A 411 11.37 6.00 -3.08
N TRP A 412 10.26 6.46 -3.63
CA TRP A 412 9.57 5.81 -4.76
C TRP A 412 10.35 5.81 -6.07
N MET A 413 11.44 6.57 -6.19
CA MET A 413 12.38 6.36 -7.30
C MET A 413 13.00 4.98 -7.22
N GLU A 414 13.14 4.41 -6.03
CA GLU A 414 13.56 3.02 -5.88
C GLU A 414 12.43 2.08 -6.30
N GLY A 415 12.78 1.04 -7.06
CA GLY A 415 11.83 0.07 -7.60
C GLY A 415 10.98 0.58 -8.78
N SER A 416 11.25 1.77 -9.36
CA SER A 416 10.52 2.26 -10.54
C SER A 416 10.58 1.27 -11.71
N GLU A 417 11.73 0.64 -11.93
CA GLU A 417 11.92 -0.35 -13.00
C GLU A 417 11.10 -1.63 -12.78
N LEU A 418 10.96 -2.06 -11.52
CA LEU A 418 10.11 -3.21 -11.17
C LEU A 418 8.64 -2.91 -11.43
N ARG A 419 8.19 -1.68 -11.11
CA ARG A 419 6.82 -1.24 -11.41
C ARG A 419 6.59 -1.05 -12.91
N LEU A 420 7.56 -0.50 -13.63
CA LEU A 420 7.52 -0.40 -15.10
C LEU A 420 7.39 -1.77 -15.75
N LEU A 421 8.15 -2.75 -15.29
CA LEU A 421 8.04 -4.14 -15.75
C LEU A 421 6.62 -4.69 -15.48
N ALA A 422 6.10 -4.50 -14.26
CA ALA A 422 4.75 -4.93 -13.89
C ALA A 422 3.66 -4.25 -14.74
N TYR A 423 3.74 -2.94 -14.95
CA TYR A 423 2.77 -2.20 -15.77
C TYR A 423 2.82 -2.61 -17.24
N SER A 424 4.02 -2.88 -17.76
CA SER A 424 4.19 -3.35 -19.13
C SER A 424 3.63 -4.74 -19.32
N LEU A 425 3.86 -5.66 -18.37
CA LEU A 425 3.25 -6.99 -18.36
C LEU A 425 1.72 -6.90 -18.33
N LEU A 426 1.14 -6.03 -17.49
CA LEU A 426 -0.30 -5.78 -17.47
C LEU A 426 -0.82 -5.28 -18.83
N ASN A 427 -0.11 -4.35 -19.46
CA ASN A 427 -0.48 -3.77 -20.76
C ASN A 427 -0.49 -4.82 -21.89
N LEU A 428 0.46 -5.76 -21.87
CA LEU A 428 0.57 -6.81 -22.88
C LEU A 428 -0.62 -7.77 -22.91
N ARG A 429 -1.38 -7.87 -21.81
CA ARG A 429 -2.59 -8.70 -21.69
C ARG A 429 -3.74 -8.23 -22.60
N TYR A 430 -3.67 -6.98 -23.06
CA TYR A 430 -4.66 -6.39 -23.95
C TYR A 430 -4.21 -6.46 -25.40
N ALA A 431 -5.14 -6.58 -26.34
CA ALA A 431 -4.84 -6.56 -27.77
C ALA A 431 -4.31 -5.17 -28.22
N ALA A 432 -3.39 -5.15 -29.17
CA ALA A 432 -2.74 -3.94 -29.68
C ALA A 432 -3.49 -3.23 -30.83
N SER A 433 -4.66 -3.72 -31.25
CA SER A 433 -5.40 -3.16 -32.40
C SER A 433 -6.00 -1.79 -32.10
N ASP A 434 -6.55 -1.08 -33.10
CA ASP A 434 -7.24 0.23 -32.92
C ASP A 434 -8.45 0.18 -31.96
N LYS A 435 -8.93 -1.03 -31.62
CA LYS A 435 -9.97 -1.27 -30.60
C LYS A 435 -9.38 -1.80 -29.28
N GLY A 436 -8.06 -1.86 -29.21
CA GLY A 436 -7.27 -2.34 -28.09
C GLY A 436 -7.27 -1.34 -26.94
N ARG A 437 -7.11 -1.87 -25.73
CA ARG A 437 -7.07 -1.07 -24.49
C ARG A 437 -5.63 -0.76 -24.06
N ARG A 438 -4.64 -1.09 -24.90
CA ARG A 438 -3.24 -0.79 -24.61
C ARG A 438 -3.04 0.71 -24.44
N LYS A 439 -2.22 1.06 -23.45
CA LYS A 439 -1.78 2.42 -23.17
C LYS A 439 -0.33 2.56 -23.61
N GLU A 440 0.07 3.78 -23.95
CA GLU A 440 1.47 4.10 -24.28
C GLU A 440 2.32 4.31 -23.02
N ALA A 441 1.72 4.87 -21.97
CA ALA A 441 2.40 5.20 -20.73
C ALA A 441 1.51 5.01 -19.50
N VAL A 442 2.15 4.74 -18.37
CA VAL A 442 1.57 4.88 -17.03
C VAL A 442 2.18 6.10 -16.35
N ILE A 443 1.33 6.94 -15.75
CA ILE A 443 1.72 8.20 -15.12
C ILE A 443 1.66 8.00 -13.61
N GLU A 444 2.84 7.91 -12.98
CA GLU A 444 2.96 7.84 -11.53
C GLU A 444 2.90 9.23 -10.91
N HIS A 445 1.99 9.44 -9.98
CA HIS A 445 1.96 10.64 -9.14
C HIS A 445 2.64 10.34 -7.81
N MET A 446 3.76 11.02 -7.58
CA MET A 446 4.54 10.88 -6.35
C MET A 446 5.23 12.19 -5.96
N ARG A 447 5.87 12.21 -4.78
CA ARG A 447 6.66 13.36 -4.36
C ARG A 447 7.85 13.55 -5.32
N LYS A 448 8.07 14.78 -5.77
CA LYS A 448 9.31 15.19 -6.46
C LYS A 448 9.76 16.54 -5.90
N GLY A 449 10.76 16.49 -5.01
CA GLY A 449 11.19 17.65 -4.24
C GLY A 449 10.05 18.17 -3.35
N ARG A 450 9.63 19.42 -3.57
CA ARG A 450 8.63 20.14 -2.74
C ARG A 450 7.20 20.08 -3.26
N ARG A 451 6.89 19.23 -4.24
CA ARG A 451 5.54 19.08 -4.82
C ARG A 451 5.21 17.61 -5.10
N ILE A 452 3.93 17.30 -5.25
CA ILE A 452 3.51 16.11 -5.98
C ILE A 452 3.67 16.37 -7.48
N ALA A 453 4.24 15.41 -8.20
CA ALA A 453 4.48 15.51 -9.64
C ALA A 453 4.07 14.23 -10.36
N ALA A 454 3.60 14.41 -11.59
CA ALA A 454 3.37 13.34 -12.56
C ALA A 454 4.71 12.90 -13.16
N ILE A 455 4.96 11.60 -13.16
CA ILE A 455 6.17 10.97 -13.70
C ILE A 455 5.70 9.94 -14.73
N PRO A 456 5.80 10.24 -16.03
CA PRO A 456 5.39 9.32 -17.08
C PRO A 456 6.42 8.19 -17.19
N LEU A 457 5.93 6.96 -17.22
CA LEU A 457 6.66 5.74 -17.50
C LEU A 457 6.15 5.18 -18.84
N THR A 458 6.97 5.27 -19.88
CA THR A 458 6.65 4.72 -21.20
C THR A 458 6.69 3.20 -21.14
N LEU A 459 5.59 2.56 -21.52
CA LEU A 459 5.45 1.11 -21.42
C LEU A 459 6.30 0.39 -22.46
N LEU A 460 6.85 -0.73 -22.05
CA LEU A 460 7.85 -1.48 -22.82
C LEU A 460 7.21 -2.35 -23.90
N ALA A 461 7.96 -2.56 -24.98
CA ALA A 461 7.60 -3.55 -25.98
C ALA A 461 7.80 -4.98 -25.43
N GLU A 462 7.10 -5.97 -26.01
CA GLU A 462 7.16 -7.37 -25.55
C GLU A 462 8.58 -7.90 -25.44
N LYS A 463 9.44 -7.65 -26.44
CA LYS A 463 10.83 -8.07 -26.43
C LYS A 463 11.65 -7.45 -25.29
N GLU A 464 11.43 -6.17 -25.00
CA GLU A 464 12.11 -5.47 -23.91
C GLU A 464 11.65 -5.98 -22.54
N VAL A 465 10.36 -6.36 -22.43
CA VAL A 465 9.83 -7.02 -21.24
C VAL A 465 10.52 -8.37 -21.02
N GLU A 466 10.66 -9.19 -22.07
CA GLU A 466 11.38 -10.47 -21.98
C GLU A 466 12.83 -10.28 -21.51
N GLU A 467 13.57 -9.37 -22.13
CA GLU A 467 14.97 -9.08 -21.78
C GLU A 467 15.12 -8.60 -20.32
N ARG A 468 14.22 -7.73 -19.84
CA ARG A 468 14.25 -7.22 -18.47
C ARG A 468 13.80 -8.26 -17.44
N LEU A 469 12.84 -9.11 -17.78
CA LEU A 469 12.36 -10.17 -16.91
C LEU A 469 13.43 -11.26 -16.72
N GLU A 470 14.12 -11.63 -17.81
CA GLU A 470 15.26 -12.55 -17.77
C GLU A 470 16.39 -11.99 -16.88
N ALA A 471 16.74 -10.71 -17.04
CA ALA A 471 17.76 -10.07 -16.20
C ALA A 471 17.35 -9.97 -14.72
N PHE A 472 16.06 -9.72 -14.44
CA PHE A 472 15.52 -9.74 -13.08
C PHE A 472 15.67 -11.12 -12.43
N VAL A 473 15.26 -12.18 -13.12
CA VAL A 473 15.38 -13.57 -12.63
C VAL A 473 16.84 -13.93 -12.34
N GLN A 474 17.75 -13.58 -13.25
CA GLN A 474 19.19 -13.80 -13.05
C GLN A 474 19.73 -13.04 -11.84
N GLN A 475 19.36 -11.77 -11.67
CA GLN A 475 19.81 -10.95 -10.55
C GLN A 475 19.36 -11.51 -9.20
N VAL A 476 18.08 -11.90 -9.07
CA VAL A 476 17.58 -12.48 -7.81
C VAL A 476 18.23 -13.83 -7.56
N THR A 477 18.40 -14.67 -8.57
CA THR A 477 19.04 -15.98 -8.44
C THR A 477 20.50 -15.85 -7.98
N ALA A 478 21.25 -14.91 -8.56
CA ALA A 478 22.62 -14.60 -8.15
C ALA A 478 22.66 -14.09 -6.70
N PHE A 479 21.72 -13.20 -6.33
CA PHE A 479 21.61 -12.71 -4.96
C PHE A 479 21.36 -13.83 -3.95
N VAL A 480 20.37 -14.68 -4.21
CA VAL A 480 20.02 -15.82 -3.34
C VAL A 480 21.19 -16.78 -3.23
N SER A 481 21.90 -17.05 -4.33
CA SER A 481 23.08 -17.91 -4.33
C SER A 481 24.19 -17.30 -3.47
N SER A 482 24.52 -16.02 -3.64
CA SER A 482 25.59 -15.37 -2.87
C SER A 482 25.28 -15.29 -1.36
N VAL A 483 24.02 -15.09 -0.98
CA VAL A 483 23.63 -14.99 0.45
C VAL A 483 23.60 -16.36 1.14
N TYR A 484 23.39 -17.46 0.41
CA TYR A 484 23.20 -18.80 0.99
C TYR A 484 24.19 -19.88 0.53
N ASN A 485 25.20 -19.56 -0.29
CA ASN A 485 26.23 -20.52 -0.67
C ASN A 485 27.20 -20.75 0.49
N ASP A 486 26.94 -21.81 1.24
CA ASP A 486 27.96 -22.58 1.95
C ASP A 486 27.60 -24.09 1.87
N ASP A 487 27.49 -24.60 0.64
CA ASP A 487 27.43 -26.06 0.37
C ASP A 487 28.87 -26.64 0.40
N ASN A 488 29.57 -26.44 1.51
CA ASN A 488 30.83 -27.10 1.84
C ASN A 488 30.83 -27.59 3.31
N HIS A 489 29.67 -27.98 3.82
CA HIS A 489 29.63 -28.89 4.96
C HIS A 489 28.90 -30.16 4.57
N ASP A 490 29.67 -31.25 4.64
CA ASP A 490 29.27 -32.63 4.42
C ASP A 490 27.92 -32.93 5.09
N ASP A 491 27.13 -33.73 4.38
CA ASP A 491 25.93 -34.40 4.86
C ASP A 491 26.13 -34.88 6.31
N ASP A 492 25.40 -34.32 7.29
CA ASP A 492 24.90 -35.02 8.51
C ASP A 492 24.22 -34.16 9.60
N ASP A 493 24.11 -32.83 9.52
CA ASP A 493 23.38 -32.05 10.56
C ASP A 493 21.94 -31.68 10.14
N GLU A 494 20.96 -32.33 10.76
CA GLU A 494 19.49 -32.12 10.69
C GLU A 494 19.00 -30.75 11.21
N GLU A 495 19.88 -29.77 11.42
CA GLU A 495 19.54 -28.44 11.96
C GLU A 495 19.81 -27.34 10.93
N ARG A 496 19.23 -27.50 9.73
CA ARG A 496 19.16 -26.41 8.74
C ARG A 496 18.27 -25.31 9.31
N GLY A 497 18.89 -24.29 9.93
CA GLY A 497 18.20 -23.08 10.39
C GLY A 497 17.21 -22.60 9.33
N ALA A 498 15.93 -22.52 9.71
CA ALA A 498 14.85 -22.27 8.78
C ALA A 498 15.06 -20.93 8.08
N ARG A 499 15.19 -20.93 6.74
CA ARG A 499 15.28 -19.72 5.92
C ARG A 499 14.08 -18.84 6.22
N GLU A 500 14.27 -17.71 6.90
CA GLU A 500 13.19 -16.76 7.11
C GLU A 500 13.02 -15.90 5.83
N PRO A 501 11.93 -16.04 5.05
CA PRO A 501 11.80 -15.34 3.77
C PRO A 501 11.75 -13.82 3.95
N ALA A 502 11.21 -13.35 5.08
CA ALA A 502 11.17 -11.93 5.42
C ALA A 502 12.57 -11.31 5.60
N VAL A 503 13.54 -12.08 6.10
CA VAL A 503 14.93 -11.65 6.24
C VAL A 503 15.55 -11.44 4.86
N LEU A 504 15.41 -12.45 4.00
CA LEU A 504 15.97 -12.49 2.66
C LEU A 504 15.51 -11.32 1.80
N TRP A 505 14.20 -11.10 1.73
CA TRP A 505 13.64 -10.05 0.87
C TRP A 505 13.92 -8.65 1.38
N ARG A 506 13.99 -8.45 2.70
CA ARG A 506 14.50 -7.18 3.27
C ARG A 506 15.96 -6.95 2.89
N ALA A 507 16.79 -7.99 2.91
CA ALA A 507 18.17 -7.89 2.46
C ALA A 507 18.27 -7.59 0.96
N TYR A 508 17.46 -8.25 0.12
CA TYR A 508 17.39 -7.96 -1.31
C TYR A 508 16.96 -6.52 -1.58
N ALA A 509 15.96 -6.01 -0.87
CA ALA A 509 15.52 -4.63 -1.01
C ALA A 509 16.63 -3.64 -0.62
N LEU A 510 17.44 -3.98 0.38
CA LEU A 510 18.60 -3.17 0.74
C LEU A 510 19.71 -3.24 -0.30
N TYR A 511 20.01 -4.45 -0.82
CA TYR A 511 20.94 -4.64 -1.93
C TYR A 511 20.57 -3.76 -3.12
N GLU A 512 19.31 -3.81 -3.52
CA GLU A 512 18.76 -3.06 -4.64
C GLU A 512 19.03 -1.55 -4.48
N VAL A 513 18.74 -1.00 -3.29
CA VAL A 513 18.96 0.41 -2.99
C VAL A 513 20.47 0.76 -2.99
N LEU A 514 21.31 -0.09 -2.40
CA LEU A 514 22.75 0.15 -2.29
C LEU A 514 23.49 -0.03 -3.63
N ALA A 515 23.05 -0.94 -4.49
CA ALA A 515 23.64 -1.20 -5.80
C ALA A 515 23.58 0.05 -6.70
N ARG A 516 22.57 0.91 -6.51
CA ARG A 516 22.41 2.19 -7.22
C ARG A 516 23.22 3.35 -6.62
N MET A 517 23.74 3.20 -5.40
CA MET A 517 24.56 4.23 -4.77
C MET A 517 26.01 4.13 -5.25
N GLY A 518 26.64 5.28 -5.47
CA GLY A 518 28.07 5.34 -5.76
C GLY A 518 28.91 4.84 -4.58
N PRO A 519 30.15 4.34 -4.78
CA PRO A 519 30.97 3.74 -3.73
C PRO A 519 31.15 4.64 -2.48
N GLU A 520 31.27 5.95 -2.69
CA GLU A 520 31.43 6.93 -1.61
C GLU A 520 30.15 7.20 -0.81
N GLU A 521 28.98 6.97 -1.41
CA GLU A 521 27.67 7.13 -0.76
C GLU A 521 27.23 5.88 0.00
N ARG A 522 27.84 4.72 -0.29
CA ARG A 522 27.50 3.43 0.32
C ARG A 522 27.81 3.43 1.81
N LEU A 523 26.97 2.73 2.57
CA LEU A 523 27.20 2.52 4.00
C LEU A 523 28.39 1.58 4.21
N GLY A 524 29.37 2.02 4.99
CA GLY A 524 30.45 1.14 5.43
C GLY A 524 29.91 -0.08 6.19
N THR A 525 30.65 -1.19 6.12
CA THR A 525 30.24 -2.51 6.64
C THR A 525 29.74 -2.49 8.08
N GLY A 526 30.40 -1.73 8.97
CA GLY A 526 29.99 -1.58 10.37
C GLY A 526 28.71 -0.75 10.58
N LYS A 527 28.35 0.15 9.65
CA LYS A 527 27.05 0.84 9.66
C LYS A 527 25.96 -0.06 9.12
N LEU A 528 26.25 -0.78 8.03
CA LEU A 528 25.34 -1.77 7.45
C LEU A 528 24.95 -2.83 8.48
N ARG A 529 25.94 -3.42 9.18
CA ARG A 529 25.71 -4.35 10.28
C ARG A 529 24.76 -3.80 11.33
N ARG A 530 25.03 -2.59 11.84
CA ARG A 530 24.18 -1.95 12.84
C ARG A 530 22.77 -1.67 12.33
N PHE A 531 22.63 -1.25 11.07
CA PHE A 531 21.33 -1.05 10.46
C PHE A 531 20.55 -2.36 10.36
N LEU A 532 21.20 -3.46 9.98
CA LEU A 532 20.58 -4.76 9.88
C LEU A 532 20.25 -5.40 11.23
N GLU A 533 20.98 -5.07 12.30
CA GLU A 533 20.73 -5.59 13.65
C GLU A 533 19.74 -4.73 14.44
N ARG A 534 19.77 -3.40 14.26
CA ARG A 534 19.05 -2.42 15.11
C ARG A 534 18.03 -1.57 14.37
N GLY A 535 18.06 -1.56 13.04
CA GLY A 535 17.24 -0.68 12.20
C GLY A 535 17.78 0.73 12.01
N TYR A 536 18.98 1.06 12.52
CA TYR A 536 19.65 2.37 12.34
C TYR A 536 21.18 2.25 12.46
N CYS A 537 21.92 3.13 11.80
CA CYS A 537 23.38 3.04 11.66
C CYS A 537 24.15 3.62 12.86
N GLY A 538 23.56 4.57 13.59
CA GLY A 538 24.26 5.42 14.57
C GLY A 538 23.98 5.10 16.05
N GLU A 539 24.21 6.08 16.91
CA GLU A 539 23.84 6.05 18.34
C GLU A 539 22.38 6.45 18.59
N LYS A 540 21.76 7.07 17.59
CA LYS A 540 20.39 7.56 17.58
C LYS A 540 19.78 7.26 16.21
N LEU A 541 18.45 7.27 16.11
CA LEU A 541 17.74 7.10 14.85
C LEU A 541 17.75 8.43 14.08
N GLU A 542 18.35 8.45 12.89
CA GLU A 542 18.43 9.64 12.06
C GLU A 542 17.48 9.57 10.86
N TRP A 543 17.24 10.72 10.22
CA TRP A 543 16.37 10.78 9.06
C TRP A 543 16.92 10.05 7.84
N ASP A 544 18.23 9.83 7.76
CA ASP A 544 18.83 9.00 6.71
C ASP A 544 18.51 7.52 6.90
N ASP A 545 18.46 7.03 8.15
CA ASP A 545 17.98 5.67 8.44
C ASP A 545 16.49 5.53 8.07
N ILE A 546 15.67 6.51 8.45
CA ILE A 546 14.23 6.53 8.12
C ILE A 546 14.02 6.55 6.61
N HIS A 547 14.82 7.34 5.88
CA HIS A 547 14.77 7.40 4.42
C HIS A 547 15.16 6.07 3.79
N LEU A 548 16.21 5.41 4.28
CA LEU A 548 16.62 4.09 3.80
C LEU A 548 15.52 3.04 4.00
N HIS A 549 14.85 3.03 5.16
CA HIS A 549 13.67 2.19 5.37
C HIS A 549 12.54 2.49 4.38
N ALA A 550 12.30 3.77 4.05
CA ALA A 550 11.29 4.13 3.05
C ALA A 550 11.66 3.64 1.65
N GLN A 551 12.95 3.72 1.27
CA GLN A 551 13.47 3.18 0.00
C GLN A 551 13.27 1.66 -0.08
N MET A 552 13.65 0.92 0.97
CA MET A 552 13.43 -0.52 1.03
C MET A 552 11.95 -0.89 0.92
N LYS A 553 11.06 -0.16 1.61
CA LYS A 553 9.61 -0.35 1.50
C LYS A 553 9.09 -0.11 0.08
N ALA A 554 9.61 0.88 -0.63
CA ALA A 554 9.25 1.14 -2.02
C ALA A 554 9.66 -0.03 -2.94
N VAL A 555 10.85 -0.60 -2.75
CA VAL A 555 11.32 -1.79 -3.50
C VAL A 555 10.44 -3.00 -3.21
N LEU A 556 10.20 -3.33 -1.93
CA LEU A 556 9.38 -4.47 -1.53
C LEU A 556 7.95 -4.37 -2.07
N TYR A 557 7.34 -3.19 -1.99
CA TYR A 557 6.03 -2.95 -2.59
C TYR A 557 6.05 -3.13 -4.11
N SER A 558 7.12 -2.68 -4.78
CA SER A 558 7.25 -2.81 -6.23
C SER A 558 7.38 -4.27 -6.68
N LEU A 559 8.12 -5.10 -5.92
CA LEU A 559 8.17 -6.56 -6.11
C LEU A 559 6.80 -7.21 -5.91
N ARG A 560 6.03 -6.71 -4.93
CA ARG A 560 4.68 -7.20 -4.68
C ARG A 560 3.74 -6.91 -5.84
N VAL A 561 3.76 -5.69 -6.39
CA VAL A 561 2.98 -5.32 -7.58
C VAL A 561 3.34 -6.22 -8.76
N LEU A 562 4.64 -6.48 -8.97
CA LEU A 562 5.12 -7.40 -10.00
C LEU A 562 4.58 -8.83 -9.78
N LYS A 563 4.68 -9.36 -8.55
CA LYS A 563 4.13 -10.68 -8.19
C LYS A 563 2.63 -10.78 -8.48
N GLU A 564 1.83 -9.81 -8.08
CA GLU A 564 0.38 -9.83 -8.31
C GLU A 564 0.04 -9.82 -9.81
N VAL A 565 0.77 -9.04 -10.62
CA VAL A 565 0.59 -9.03 -12.08
C VAL A 565 1.03 -10.35 -12.72
N LEU A 566 2.13 -10.97 -12.26
CA LEU A 566 2.60 -12.26 -12.75
C LEU A 566 1.60 -13.38 -12.47
N VAL A 567 1.12 -13.48 -11.22
CA VAL A 567 0.10 -14.46 -10.80
C VAL A 567 -1.19 -14.26 -11.58
N ALA A 568 -1.62 -13.01 -11.77
CA ALA A 568 -2.77 -12.76 -12.63
C ALA A 568 -2.46 -13.22 -14.06
N GLY A 569 -1.27 -12.89 -14.59
CA GLY A 569 -0.78 -13.14 -15.95
C GLY A 569 -0.78 -14.59 -16.40
N GLU A 570 -0.43 -15.53 -15.53
CA GLU A 570 -0.44 -16.98 -15.80
C GLU A 570 -1.82 -17.49 -16.26
N GLU A 571 -2.91 -16.91 -15.75
CA GLU A 571 -4.27 -17.25 -16.17
C GLU A 571 -4.61 -16.69 -17.57
N ALA A 572 -4.04 -15.55 -17.96
CA ALA A 572 -4.23 -14.97 -19.30
C ALA A 572 -3.32 -15.61 -20.36
N ALA A 573 -2.20 -16.22 -19.97
CA ALA A 573 -1.37 -17.01 -20.88
C ALA A 573 -2.18 -18.13 -21.56
N LYS A 574 -3.20 -18.66 -20.89
CA LYS A 574 -4.15 -19.65 -21.42
C LYS A 574 -5.01 -19.11 -22.59
N SER A 575 -5.11 -17.80 -22.78
CA SER A 575 -5.88 -17.17 -23.85
C SER A 575 -5.08 -16.84 -25.12
N GLY A 576 -3.78 -17.15 -25.17
CA GLY A 576 -2.95 -17.05 -26.38
C GLY A 576 -2.60 -15.63 -26.85
N VAL A 577 -2.75 -14.61 -26.00
CA VAL A 577 -2.49 -13.19 -26.32
C VAL A 577 -1.01 -12.81 -26.15
N VAL A 578 -0.25 -13.60 -25.37
CA VAL A 578 1.16 -13.36 -25.01
C VAL A 578 2.02 -14.45 -25.65
N GLY A 579 3.22 -14.10 -26.15
CA GLY A 579 4.15 -15.06 -26.75
C GLY A 579 4.61 -16.16 -25.79
N GLY A 580 4.90 -17.35 -26.31
CA GLY A 580 5.26 -18.53 -25.49
C GLY A 580 6.50 -18.34 -24.61
N ARG A 581 7.52 -17.61 -25.08
CA ARG A 581 8.73 -17.28 -24.31
C ARG A 581 8.42 -16.35 -23.13
N SER A 582 7.59 -15.33 -23.35
CA SER A 582 7.13 -14.43 -22.30
C SER A 582 6.39 -15.19 -21.18
N VAL A 583 5.57 -16.20 -21.52
CA VAL A 583 4.87 -17.03 -20.53
C VAL A 583 5.83 -17.86 -19.67
N GLU A 584 6.86 -18.46 -20.27
CA GLU A 584 7.90 -19.21 -19.56
C GLU A 584 8.64 -18.33 -18.55
N LEU A 585 9.13 -17.15 -19.00
CA LEU A 585 9.81 -16.19 -18.14
C LEU A 585 8.90 -15.64 -17.03
N MET A 586 7.61 -15.46 -17.28
CA MET A 586 6.64 -15.08 -16.25
C MET A 586 6.51 -16.15 -15.17
N GLY A 587 6.49 -17.42 -15.55
CA GLY A 587 6.48 -18.55 -14.60
C GLY A 587 7.77 -18.64 -13.79
N GLU A 588 8.94 -18.42 -14.41
CA GLU A 588 10.22 -18.37 -13.70
C GLU A 588 10.27 -17.22 -12.68
N ALA A 589 9.88 -16.01 -13.10
CA ALA A 589 9.82 -14.84 -12.22
C ALA A 589 8.80 -15.02 -11.09
N GLY A 590 7.64 -15.61 -11.38
CA GLY A 590 6.63 -15.99 -10.39
C GLY A 590 7.19 -17.00 -9.38
N GLY A 591 7.94 -17.99 -9.87
CA GLY A 591 8.62 -19.00 -9.06
C GLY A 591 9.66 -18.42 -8.11
N VAL A 592 10.44 -17.43 -8.55
CA VAL A 592 11.40 -16.71 -7.71
C VAL A 592 10.68 -15.87 -6.64
N LEU A 593 9.55 -15.25 -6.98
CA LEU A 593 8.76 -14.41 -6.07
C LEU A 593 7.79 -15.20 -5.18
N LYS A 594 7.75 -16.53 -5.27
CA LYS A 594 6.78 -17.36 -4.53
C LYS A 594 6.85 -17.13 -3.01
N ASP A 595 8.07 -17.02 -2.49
CA ASP A 595 8.37 -16.84 -1.06
C ASP A 595 8.39 -15.35 -0.64
N LEU A 596 8.00 -14.44 -1.53
CA LEU A 596 7.89 -13.01 -1.19
C LEU A 596 6.90 -12.85 -0.01
N PRO A 597 7.35 -12.24 1.09
CA PRO A 597 6.55 -12.09 2.30
C PRO A 597 5.30 -11.24 2.07
N TRP A 598 4.34 -11.39 2.99
CA TRP A 598 3.11 -10.62 3.00
C TRP A 598 3.38 -9.13 3.29
N MET A 599 2.43 -8.25 2.96
CA MET A 599 2.57 -6.80 3.11
C MET A 599 2.87 -6.39 4.56
N ARG A 600 2.30 -7.11 5.53
CA ARG A 600 2.55 -6.90 6.97
C ARG A 600 4.02 -7.12 7.36
N ASP A 601 4.68 -8.08 6.73
CA ASP A 601 6.05 -8.49 7.05
C ASP A 601 7.05 -7.62 6.28
N CYS A 602 6.71 -7.23 5.03
CA CYS A 602 7.43 -6.23 4.24
C CYS A 602 7.43 -4.84 4.91
N CYS A 603 6.33 -4.50 5.59
CA CYS A 603 6.12 -3.20 6.21
C CYS A 603 6.29 -3.23 7.74
N ALA A 604 6.83 -4.33 8.28
CA ALA A 604 7.05 -4.50 9.71
C ALA A 604 7.75 -3.27 10.30
N GLN A 605 7.37 -2.95 11.54
CA GLN A 605 7.94 -1.81 12.23
C GLN A 605 9.45 -2.02 12.43
N ARG A 606 10.20 -0.95 12.67
CA ARG A 606 11.66 -0.98 12.92
C ARG A 606 12.03 -1.67 14.25
N THR A 607 11.23 -2.62 14.68
CA THR A 607 11.31 -3.36 15.93
C THR A 607 12.26 -4.54 15.73
N GLY A 608 13.55 -4.28 15.97
CA GLY A 608 14.62 -5.25 15.77
C GLY A 608 15.09 -5.26 14.33
N GLY A 609 16.32 -5.73 14.11
CA GLY A 609 16.92 -5.90 12.81
C GLY A 609 16.15 -6.78 11.83
N ILE A 610 16.83 -7.21 10.77
CA ILE A 610 16.27 -8.09 9.75
C ILE A 610 15.74 -9.42 10.37
N GLY A 611 16.22 -9.90 11.52
CA GLY A 611 15.73 -11.13 12.18
C GLY A 611 14.70 -10.91 13.30
N GLY A 612 13.60 -10.19 13.03
CA GLY A 612 12.66 -9.74 14.06
C GLY A 612 11.89 -10.85 14.78
N GLY A 613 12.12 -11.01 16.09
CA GLY A 613 11.25 -11.69 17.05
C GLY A 613 11.60 -11.29 18.48
N TYR A 614 10.61 -10.92 19.30
CA TYR A 614 10.80 -10.51 20.71
C TYR A 614 10.92 -11.67 21.71
N GLU A 615 11.15 -12.90 21.24
CA GLU A 615 10.98 -14.08 22.10
C GLU A 615 12.25 -14.85 22.46
N ASN A 616 13.44 -14.45 21.98
CA ASN A 616 14.67 -15.12 22.41
C ASN A 616 15.63 -14.14 23.08
N GLU A 617 15.68 -14.17 24.42
CA GLU A 617 16.78 -13.65 25.24
C GLU A 617 18.13 -14.37 24.98
N ASN A 618 18.20 -15.26 23.98
CA ASN A 618 19.43 -15.84 23.49
C ASN A 618 20.00 -14.97 22.35
N GLU A 619 20.76 -13.93 22.71
CA GLU A 619 21.50 -13.04 21.79
C GLU A 619 22.56 -13.76 20.90
N ASN A 620 22.66 -15.10 20.95
CA ASN A 620 23.72 -15.85 20.26
C ASN A 620 23.29 -16.63 19.00
N GLU A 621 22.01 -16.87 18.73
CA GLU A 621 21.59 -17.72 17.59
C GLU A 621 21.24 -16.92 16.32
N ASN A 622 20.54 -15.78 16.41
CA ASN A 622 20.19 -14.94 15.25
C ASN A 622 21.37 -14.14 14.65
N GLY A 623 22.54 -14.15 15.29
CA GLY A 623 23.73 -13.44 14.82
C GLY A 623 24.39 -14.06 13.59
N GLY A 624 24.16 -15.35 13.33
CA GLY A 624 24.73 -16.09 12.20
C GLY A 624 24.13 -15.68 10.85
N ASP A 625 22.80 -15.61 10.77
CA ASP A 625 22.10 -15.26 9.53
C ASP A 625 22.32 -13.82 9.10
N ALA A 626 22.31 -12.87 10.06
CA ALA A 626 22.63 -11.48 9.75
C ALA A 626 24.07 -11.33 9.24
N ARG A 627 25.03 -12.10 9.76
CA ARG A 627 26.44 -12.10 9.28
C ARG A 627 26.54 -12.63 7.86
N ARG A 628 25.92 -13.78 7.56
CA ARG A 628 25.89 -14.37 6.22
C ARG A 628 25.28 -13.43 5.20
N VAL A 629 24.15 -12.82 5.54
CA VAL A 629 23.47 -11.81 4.71
C VAL A 629 24.39 -10.62 4.43
N ILE A 630 25.11 -10.11 5.45
CA ILE A 630 26.06 -9.00 5.28
C ILE A 630 27.21 -9.38 4.35
N GLU A 631 27.80 -10.55 4.53
CA GLU A 631 28.95 -11.01 3.75
C GLU A 631 28.57 -11.23 2.28
N GLY A 632 27.43 -11.89 2.01
CA GLY A 632 26.90 -12.03 0.65
C GLY A 632 26.57 -10.67 0.01
N LEU A 633 25.92 -9.76 0.75
CA LEU A 633 25.65 -8.40 0.29
C LEU A 633 26.93 -7.66 -0.12
N ILE A 634 27.98 -7.75 0.70
CA ILE A 634 29.26 -7.08 0.43
C ILE A 634 29.95 -7.70 -0.79
N SER A 635 29.95 -9.03 -0.94
CA SER A 635 30.54 -9.71 -2.10
C SER A 635 29.92 -9.19 -3.39
N LEU A 636 28.58 -9.16 -3.46
CA LEU A 636 27.86 -8.71 -4.65
C LEU A 636 28.10 -7.23 -4.97
N LEU A 637 28.20 -6.37 -3.94
CA LEU A 637 28.47 -4.95 -4.14
C LEU A 637 29.90 -4.69 -4.64
N ASN A 638 30.85 -5.55 -4.29
CA ASN A 638 32.25 -5.45 -4.72
C ASN A 638 32.53 -6.12 -6.07
N GLU A 639 31.82 -7.21 -6.42
CA GLU A 639 31.96 -7.89 -7.71
C GLU A 639 31.56 -7.00 -8.90
N GLY A 640 30.65 -6.04 -8.70
CA GLY A 640 30.30 -5.02 -9.69
C GLY A 640 31.39 -3.96 -9.96
N GLU A 641 32.50 -3.96 -9.20
CA GLU A 641 33.62 -3.02 -9.37
C GLU A 641 34.72 -3.59 -10.29
N GLY A 642 34.74 -4.90 -10.55
CA GLY A 642 35.77 -5.57 -11.36
C GLY A 642 35.70 -5.31 -12.87
N GLU A 643 34.63 -4.68 -13.37
CA GLU A 643 34.44 -4.46 -14.81
C GLU A 643 34.95 -3.10 -15.32
N MET A 644 35.44 -2.21 -14.44
CA MET A 644 35.82 -0.84 -14.81
C MET A 644 37.33 -0.52 -14.71
N ASP A 645 38.17 -1.48 -14.31
CA ASP A 645 39.63 -1.27 -14.11
C ASP A 645 40.55 -2.10 -15.03
N LEU A 646 40.04 -2.66 -16.13
CA LEU A 646 40.87 -3.40 -17.10
C LEU A 646 40.90 -2.79 -18.50
N ILE A 647 41.18 -1.49 -18.60
CA ILE A 647 41.82 -0.92 -19.80
C ILE A 647 42.73 0.22 -19.36
N VAL A 648 43.98 -0.04 -18.96
CA VAL A 648 45.21 0.65 -19.43
C VAL A 648 46.43 -0.12 -18.88
N GLU A 649 46.94 -1.09 -19.61
CA GLU A 649 48.37 -1.46 -19.69
C GLU A 649 48.57 -2.15 -21.06
N GLY A 650 49.48 -1.79 -21.96
CA GLY A 650 50.48 -0.74 -22.01
C GLY A 650 51.12 -0.71 -23.41
N SER A 651 51.97 0.28 -23.70
CA SER A 651 53.16 0.12 -24.56
C SER A 651 54.10 1.32 -24.41
N ASP A 652 55.24 1.04 -23.77
CA ASP A 652 56.57 1.62 -23.97
C ASP A 652 56.89 1.81 -25.49
N VAL A 653 57.74 2.70 -26.04
CA VAL A 653 58.87 3.53 -25.57
C VAL A 653 59.31 4.47 -26.74
N PHE A 654 60.17 5.46 -26.42
CA PHE A 654 60.95 6.43 -27.25
C PHE A 654 60.36 7.86 -27.29
N GLY A 655 61.04 8.93 -26.88
CA GLY A 655 62.39 9.12 -26.36
C GLY A 655 62.78 10.60 -26.47
N GLY A 656 63.57 11.10 -25.51
CA GLY A 656 64.50 12.23 -25.70
C GLY A 656 64.00 13.66 -25.42
N GLY A 657 64.73 14.33 -24.51
CA GLY A 657 65.17 15.71 -24.78
C GLY A 657 64.68 16.83 -23.86
N ALA A 658 65.46 17.06 -22.80
CA ALA A 658 66.02 18.35 -22.39
C ALA A 658 65.11 19.56 -21.97
N SER A 659 65.40 20.02 -20.74
CA SER A 659 65.81 21.39 -20.39
C SER A 659 64.77 22.47 -20.01
N ALA A 660 64.80 22.77 -18.70
CA ALA A 660 65.01 24.09 -18.04
C ALA A 660 63.94 25.20 -18.07
N CYS A 661 63.71 25.74 -16.84
CA CYS A 661 63.40 27.13 -16.45
C CYS A 661 62.07 27.72 -16.99
N ASP A 662 61.35 28.65 -16.36
CA ASP A 662 61.57 29.51 -15.20
C ASP A 662 60.19 30.09 -14.78
N GLN A 663 60.09 30.40 -13.49
CA GLN A 663 59.45 31.56 -12.83
C GLN A 663 58.23 32.31 -13.43
N SER A 664 57.24 32.44 -12.54
CA SER A 664 56.59 33.71 -12.09
C SER A 664 55.57 34.43 -12.98
N GLY A 665 54.52 34.97 -12.35
CA GLY A 665 53.72 36.06 -12.92
C GLY A 665 52.30 36.20 -12.34
N LEU A 666 52.16 37.04 -11.32
CA LEU A 666 50.92 37.56 -10.74
C LEU A 666 50.17 38.54 -11.66
N GLY A 667 48.85 38.72 -11.44
CA GLY A 667 48.09 39.93 -11.81
C GLY A 667 46.63 39.64 -12.18
N LEU A 668 45.66 39.68 -11.24
CA LEU A 668 44.79 40.83 -10.90
C LEU A 668 44.04 41.48 -12.08
N GLY A 669 42.70 41.51 -12.02
CA GLY A 669 41.91 42.48 -12.81
C GLY A 669 40.44 42.13 -13.13
N ASN A 670 39.55 42.30 -12.15
CA ASN A 670 38.16 42.80 -12.16
C ASN A 670 37.22 42.82 -13.41
N SER A 671 35.94 42.68 -13.04
CA SER A 671 34.72 43.39 -13.49
C SER A 671 33.75 42.73 -14.50
N SER A 672 32.61 42.30 -13.93
CA SER A 672 31.20 42.59 -14.26
C SER A 672 30.77 42.98 -15.68
N THR A 673 29.70 42.33 -16.17
CA THR A 673 28.34 42.85 -16.52
C THR A 673 27.70 41.85 -17.50
N ALA A 674 26.64 41.13 -17.15
CA ALA A 674 25.21 41.44 -17.36
C ALA A 674 24.75 41.49 -18.84
N GLY A 675 23.76 40.64 -19.18
CA GLY A 675 22.73 40.96 -20.18
C GLY A 675 22.44 39.96 -21.31
N ALA A 676 21.14 39.63 -21.45
CA ALA A 676 20.38 39.15 -22.63
C ALA A 676 20.60 37.70 -23.11
N GLU A 677 19.60 36.80 -23.04
CA GLU A 677 18.34 36.69 -23.85
C GLU A 677 18.54 36.10 -25.25
N GLU A 678 17.84 34.98 -25.48
CA GLU A 678 17.26 34.48 -26.75
C GLU A 678 18.24 34.15 -27.91
N ALA A 679 17.93 33.35 -28.93
CA ALA A 679 17.18 32.12 -29.16
C ALA A 679 17.56 31.69 -30.61
N TRP A 680 17.16 30.48 -31.06
CA TRP A 680 17.06 30.02 -32.47
C TRP A 680 18.37 29.51 -33.14
N ILE A 681 18.50 28.24 -33.59
CA ILE A 681 17.85 27.44 -34.66
C ILE A 681 18.76 27.29 -35.91
N VAL A 682 19.18 26.04 -36.15
CA VAL A 682 19.25 25.29 -37.43
C VAL A 682 20.40 25.47 -38.45
N ALA A 683 20.84 24.28 -38.93
CA ALA A 683 21.41 23.91 -40.24
C ALA A 683 22.90 24.18 -40.51
N ALA A 684 23.62 23.40 -41.31
CA ALA A 684 23.49 22.04 -41.88
C ALA A 684 24.79 21.74 -42.67
N ASN A 685 25.15 20.45 -42.73
CA ASN A 685 25.72 19.72 -43.88
C ASN A 685 27.13 20.02 -44.48
N LEU A 686 28.00 18.99 -44.31
CA LEU A 686 28.78 18.22 -45.32
C LEU A 686 29.94 18.92 -46.08
N PRO A 687 30.87 18.21 -46.81
CA PRO A 687 30.96 16.76 -47.12
C PRO A 687 32.36 16.07 -47.03
N GLY A 688 32.33 14.72 -46.89
CA GLY A 688 32.92 13.75 -47.81
C GLY A 688 34.45 13.48 -47.88
N SER A 689 34.85 12.21 -47.69
CA SER A 689 35.57 11.45 -48.75
C SER A 689 35.61 9.94 -48.49
N ARG A 690 35.48 9.18 -49.58
CA ARG A 690 35.46 7.72 -49.70
C ARG A 690 36.87 7.13 -49.70
N LYS A 691 37.04 5.90 -49.22
CA LYS A 691 37.95 4.91 -49.85
C LYS A 691 37.48 3.46 -49.63
N ARG A 692 37.23 2.77 -50.75
CA ARG A 692 36.99 1.32 -50.89
C ARG A 692 38.32 0.59 -51.04
N LYS A 693 38.44 -0.65 -50.52
CA LYS A 693 39.23 -1.72 -51.15
C LYS A 693 38.65 -3.11 -50.84
N LYS A 694 38.88 -4.03 -51.77
CA LYS A 694 38.11 -5.25 -52.10
C LYS A 694 38.81 -6.52 -51.61
N GLY A 695 38.03 -7.43 -50.98
CA GLY A 695 37.97 -8.90 -51.08
C GLY A 695 39.21 -9.82 -51.10
N ARG A 696 39.17 -10.90 -50.30
CA ARG A 696 39.40 -12.29 -50.73
C ARG A 696 38.87 -13.31 -49.70
N ALA A 697 38.34 -14.43 -50.20
CA ALA A 697 37.87 -15.58 -49.42
C ALA A 697 38.95 -16.68 -49.34
N SER A 698 38.96 -17.45 -48.24
CA SER A 698 39.42 -18.84 -48.22
C SER A 698 38.85 -19.60 -47.00
N SER A 699 38.46 -20.83 -47.27
CA SER A 699 37.91 -21.89 -46.42
C SER A 699 38.92 -22.53 -45.46
N GLY A 700 38.41 -23.13 -44.37
CA GLY A 700 38.98 -24.38 -43.82
C GLY A 700 38.94 -24.56 -42.30
N GLY A 701 38.27 -25.62 -41.84
CA GLY A 701 38.75 -26.48 -40.75
C GLY A 701 38.21 -26.20 -39.34
N ALA A 702 37.38 -27.10 -38.84
CA ALA A 702 36.92 -27.20 -37.46
C ALA A 702 37.97 -27.86 -36.55
N GLU A 703 38.01 -27.46 -35.27
CA GLU A 703 38.35 -28.36 -34.16
C GLU A 703 37.71 -27.83 -32.86
N GLU A 704 36.97 -28.72 -32.19
CA GLU A 704 36.22 -28.51 -30.95
C GLU A 704 37.12 -28.26 -29.73
N ARG A 705 36.75 -27.28 -28.89
CA ARG A 705 37.01 -27.33 -27.45
C ARG A 705 35.82 -26.77 -26.66
N ALA A 706 35.54 -27.45 -25.56
CA ALA A 706 34.36 -27.40 -24.67
C ALA A 706 33.92 -26.00 -24.19
N PRO A 707 32.63 -25.81 -23.84
CA PRO A 707 32.09 -24.50 -23.48
C PRO A 707 32.62 -24.08 -22.12
N THR A 708 33.31 -22.94 -22.12
CA THR A 708 33.65 -22.18 -20.93
C THR A 708 32.36 -21.53 -20.41
N VAL A 709 32.13 -21.71 -19.11
CA VAL A 709 31.04 -21.12 -18.32
C VAL A 709 30.86 -19.64 -18.65
N ALA A 710 29.63 -19.24 -18.95
CA ALA A 710 29.25 -17.90 -19.39
C ALA A 710 29.69 -16.82 -18.38
N LYS A 711 30.60 -15.94 -18.82
CA LYS A 711 31.19 -14.84 -18.03
C LYS A 711 30.47 -13.48 -18.20
N ASN A 712 29.23 -13.46 -18.67
CA ASN A 712 28.49 -12.22 -18.91
C ASN A 712 27.15 -12.24 -18.18
N ALA A 713 27.14 -12.16 -16.85
CA ALA A 713 25.93 -11.82 -16.12
C ALA A 713 25.76 -10.29 -16.17
N ARG A 714 25.10 -9.76 -17.21
CA ARG A 714 24.74 -8.33 -17.28
C ARG A 714 23.78 -8.02 -16.14
N ASN A 715 24.09 -7.00 -15.33
CA ASN A 715 23.12 -6.49 -14.37
C ASN A 715 21.88 -5.98 -15.13
N MET A 716 20.67 -6.21 -14.60
CA MET A 716 19.43 -5.64 -15.15
C MET A 716 19.58 -4.13 -15.41
N TYR A 717 20.36 -3.43 -14.57
CA TYR A 717 20.67 -2.00 -14.68
C TYR A 717 21.71 -1.63 -15.75
N ASP A 718 22.53 -2.56 -16.23
CA ASP A 718 23.50 -2.31 -17.31
C ASP A 718 22.86 -2.41 -18.69
N ILE A 719 21.83 -3.25 -18.83
CA ILE A 719 20.92 -3.25 -19.99
C ILE A 719 20.21 -1.89 -20.09
N LEU A 720 19.93 -1.26 -18.94
CA LEU A 720 19.22 0.01 -18.84
C LEU A 720 20.03 1.26 -19.26
N ARG A 721 21.37 1.21 -19.31
CA ARG A 721 22.22 2.35 -19.76
C ARG A 721 22.44 2.42 -21.28
N GLN A 722 22.03 1.41 -22.04
CA GLN A 722 22.25 1.37 -23.50
C GLN A 722 21.07 1.93 -24.32
N VAL A 723 20.05 2.48 -23.65
CA VAL A 723 18.80 2.96 -24.29
C VAL A 723 18.42 4.38 -23.84
N ASP A 724 19.40 5.19 -23.40
CA ASP A 724 19.24 6.66 -23.33
C ASP A 724 19.69 7.33 -24.63
#